data_AF-A0A959HG16-F1
#
_entry.id   AF-A0A959HG16-F1
#
_cell.length_a   1.000
_cell.length_b   1.000
_cell.length_c   1.000
_cell.angle_alpha   90.00
_cell.angle_beta   90.00
_cell.angle_gamma   90.00
#
_symmetry.space_group_name_H-M   'P 1'
#
loop_
_entity.id
_entity.type
_entity.pdbx_description
1 polymer ?
#
loop_
_entity_poly.entity_id
_entity_poly.type
_entity_poly.pdbx_seq_one_letter_code
_entity_poly.pdbx_strand_id
1 'polypeptide(L)'
;GISLRHGVEVEPVRIGGLGTSAGQQNRFDGLRNGILAENTPLAVHNSAFADIETADAEPYPFTGFGIRHTGGAAHPLLQRGRGASRADGPSFRNCAHAIWAEGTAADIANNYMTACGYGVQVQLAQNRKVFVNNNLMEVSRTGIDLLSNAPLPILEVAGNDITTTSRGINVEETGIAFTDAAIRSNTVTLAGKGFGLRLRGVNGLEASSNDIYMEQAVQTAAGIRVNGAVDCMIRENYVAGPGPDNLFFVGLDVLDGSSSVFDCNTFTELGTGAEFEGSCMGSTVSTNTFLPGELGMGWGLAYRSSLNIGVQSHTGNLWEVNSGLPNDGYGVAAAVSYGSIFSELADNGYFINDDTPPIYPASFDFPNFPPAAQQAAEEAWFNLDDGEVADTCLQNGGMEPIEVKDIHLKTARSEQLDEDYPGAMLWAAQLQLYRELDVEEWPADEVLDSFYLANDTTLLSAFYKLEKGRDSLYRLLPTETAQIQQWGQELDGLIGFVLEKDSLIAAGATGLENARDSLLNEAAGLCVAMDSLEQIVLQARVNFTETLLAENSALGDTAVYQTNEKLVSKIFLNTLAQRSSAFDAQQTENLLAIAGQCPLSGGRAVHYARSLYQLVADSTFADICEAGSERFASGQVTVFEEENSGVRIFPNPTSGELVVEGYCGRINIVNQLGQPVWSRDLPEGEFLHLFNLQNLPSGIYFLRAWLKNEPIYQARLIISK
;
A
#
# COMPACT_ATOMS: atom_id res chain seq x y z
N GLY A 1 36.99 -14.43 21.35
CA GLY A 1 37.18 -13.82 20.02
C GLY A 1 35.86 -13.22 19.63
N ILE A 2 35.76 -11.89 19.73
CA ILE A 2 34.54 -11.15 19.38
C ILE A 2 34.81 -10.62 17.97
N SER A 3 34.27 -11.32 16.98
CA SER A 3 34.29 -10.87 15.59
C SER A 3 33.22 -9.81 15.44
N LEU A 4 33.60 -8.53 15.42
CA LEU A 4 32.74 -7.44 14.97
C LEU A 4 32.38 -7.72 13.50
N ARG A 5 31.13 -8.10 13.21
CA ARG A 5 30.63 -8.44 11.86
C ARG A 5 29.71 -7.33 11.31
N HIS A 6 30.17 -6.09 11.36
CA HIS A 6 29.58 -4.97 10.63
C HIS A 6 30.54 -4.49 9.55
N GLY A 7 30.01 -4.07 8.40
CA GLY A 7 30.80 -3.53 7.29
C GLY A 7 31.31 -2.12 7.58
N VAL A 8 30.42 -1.14 7.50
CA VAL A 8 30.71 0.27 7.81
C VAL A 8 29.59 0.87 8.64
N GLU A 9 29.95 1.50 9.75
CA GLU A 9 29.09 2.37 10.56
C GLU A 9 29.56 3.81 10.32
N VAL A 10 28.69 4.66 9.76
CA VAL A 10 29.01 6.07 9.51
C VAL A 10 28.41 6.90 10.64
N GLU A 11 29.27 7.32 11.57
CA GLU A 11 28.90 8.22 12.67
C GLU A 11 28.59 9.65 12.16
N PRO A 12 27.85 10.46 12.95
CA PRO A 12 27.51 11.83 12.58
C PRO A 12 28.77 12.67 12.29
N VAL A 13 28.69 13.56 11.29
CA VAL A 13 29.69 14.61 10.95
C VAL A 13 30.73 14.27 9.85
N ARG A 14 30.55 13.24 9.02
CA ARG A 14 31.30 13.13 7.74
C ARG A 14 30.40 12.61 6.63
N ILE A 15 30.34 13.33 5.49
CA ILE A 15 29.71 12.82 4.27
C ILE A 15 30.35 11.46 3.97
N GLY A 16 29.55 10.40 4.05
CA GLY A 16 29.97 9.05 3.76
C GLY A 16 29.99 8.84 2.25
N GLY A 17 31.01 9.35 1.55
CA GLY A 17 31.26 8.96 0.16
C GLY A 17 31.85 7.55 0.14
N LEU A 18 31.08 6.54 -0.27
CA LEU A 18 31.54 5.16 -0.39
C LEU A 18 31.53 4.71 -1.84
N GLY A 19 32.73 4.61 -2.41
CA GLY A 19 32.96 4.22 -3.80
C GLY A 19 32.88 5.40 -4.76
N THR A 20 33.38 5.16 -5.98
CA THR A 20 33.31 6.12 -7.09
C THR A 20 32.99 5.37 -8.38
N SER A 21 32.41 6.05 -9.38
CA SER A 21 32.04 5.43 -10.67
C SER A 21 33.23 4.89 -11.45
N ALA A 22 34.43 5.45 -11.23
CA ALA A 22 35.69 5.04 -11.88
C ALA A 22 36.63 4.23 -10.96
N GLY A 23 36.27 4.06 -9.69
CA GLY A 23 37.10 3.41 -8.67
C GLY A 23 37.00 1.89 -8.67
N GLN A 24 37.85 1.24 -7.86
CA GLN A 24 37.66 -0.17 -7.56
C GLN A 24 36.35 -0.37 -6.78
N GLN A 25 35.68 -1.47 -7.09
CA GLN A 25 34.41 -1.84 -6.46
C GLN A 25 34.58 -2.10 -4.96
N ASN A 26 33.69 -1.55 -4.14
CA ASN A 26 33.58 -1.96 -2.73
C ASN A 26 32.77 -3.26 -2.62
N ARG A 27 33.18 -4.17 -1.73
CA ARG A 27 32.49 -5.44 -1.49
C ARG A 27 32.21 -5.64 -0.02
N PHE A 28 30.93 -5.88 0.30
CA PHE A 28 30.39 -6.20 1.61
C PHE A 28 29.79 -7.61 1.51
N ASP A 29 30.34 -8.59 2.24
CA ASP A 29 30.03 -10.02 2.04
C ASP A 29 30.03 -10.79 3.36
N GLY A 30 28.98 -11.56 3.65
CA GLY A 30 28.87 -12.41 4.85
C GLY A 30 28.76 -11.62 6.15
N LEU A 31 28.24 -10.39 6.08
CA LEU A 31 28.09 -9.47 7.20
C LEU A 31 26.68 -9.53 7.78
N ARG A 32 26.49 -9.03 9.01
CA ARG A 32 25.13 -8.84 9.57
C ARG A 32 24.41 -7.67 8.93
N ASN A 33 25.16 -6.64 8.58
CA ASN A 33 24.69 -5.45 7.85
C ASN A 33 25.84 -4.93 6.97
N GLY A 34 25.50 -4.37 5.81
CA GLY A 34 26.45 -3.73 4.90
C GLY A 34 26.86 -2.35 5.40
N ILE A 35 25.98 -1.36 5.20
CA ILE A 35 26.13 0.02 5.70
C ILE A 35 25.01 0.34 6.67
N LEU A 36 25.41 0.87 7.83
CA LEU A 36 24.52 1.51 8.79
C LEU A 36 24.91 2.99 8.88
N ALA A 37 24.01 3.88 8.52
CA ALA A 37 24.23 5.32 8.56
C ALA A 37 23.09 6.01 9.29
N GLU A 38 23.45 6.89 10.24
CA GLU A 38 22.49 7.62 11.06
C GLU A 38 22.88 9.10 11.11
N ASN A 39 21.93 9.99 10.78
CA ASN A 39 22.09 11.44 10.82
C ASN A 39 23.36 11.94 10.11
N THR A 40 23.59 11.41 8.90
CA THR A 40 24.66 11.86 8.01
C THR A 40 24.25 11.76 6.54
N PRO A 41 24.64 12.71 5.68
CA PRO A 41 24.53 12.53 4.24
C PRO A 41 25.35 11.32 3.78
N LEU A 42 24.72 10.41 3.05
CA LEU A 42 25.34 9.16 2.58
C LEU A 42 25.26 9.11 1.06
N ALA A 43 26.40 8.97 0.39
CA ALA A 43 26.49 8.76 -1.04
C ALA A 43 27.22 7.44 -1.32
N VAL A 44 26.50 6.46 -1.87
CA VAL A 44 27.03 5.12 -2.14
C VAL A 44 27.01 4.86 -3.64
N HIS A 45 28.18 4.48 -4.17
CA HIS A 45 28.41 4.24 -5.59
C HIS A 45 29.21 2.94 -5.76
N ASN A 46 29.01 2.24 -6.88
CA ASN A 46 29.85 1.12 -7.32
C ASN A 46 30.21 0.11 -6.20
N SER A 47 29.19 -0.25 -5.41
CA SER A 47 29.33 -1.14 -4.25
C SER A 47 28.48 -2.39 -4.46
N ALA A 48 28.96 -3.54 -3.98
CA ALA A 48 28.20 -4.78 -3.94
C ALA A 48 28.04 -5.29 -2.51
N PHE A 49 26.80 -5.65 -2.19
CA PHE A 49 26.36 -6.24 -0.94
C PHE A 49 25.88 -7.66 -1.23
N ALA A 50 26.53 -8.65 -0.63
CA ALA A 50 26.25 -10.05 -0.88
C ALA A 50 26.10 -10.80 0.44
N ASP A 51 25.12 -11.70 0.50
CA ASP A 51 25.01 -12.71 1.56
C ASP A 51 24.97 -12.06 2.96
N ILE A 52 24.10 -11.05 3.11
CA ILE A 52 23.91 -10.31 4.36
C ILE A 52 23.00 -11.12 5.28
N GLU A 53 23.56 -11.59 6.40
CA GLU A 53 22.94 -12.59 7.27
C GLU A 53 21.98 -11.93 8.28
N THR A 54 20.76 -12.47 8.40
CA THR A 54 19.87 -12.23 9.56
C THR A 54 20.34 -13.01 10.78
N ALA A 55 20.07 -12.49 11.98
CA ALA A 55 20.38 -13.17 13.24
C ALA A 55 19.30 -12.94 14.30
N ASP A 56 18.83 -14.02 14.91
CA ASP A 56 17.86 -13.97 16.01
C ASP A 56 18.49 -13.66 17.38
N ALA A 57 19.82 -13.51 17.44
CA ALA A 57 20.58 -13.44 18.68
C ALA A 57 21.33 -12.11 18.85
N GLU A 58 21.12 -11.51 20.04
CA GLU A 58 21.92 -10.44 20.67
C GLU A 58 23.42 -10.50 20.30
N PRO A 59 24.09 -9.36 20.03
CA PRO A 59 23.76 -8.02 20.53
C PRO A 59 23.25 -7.01 19.47
N TYR A 60 22.78 -7.46 18.30
CA TYR A 60 22.44 -6.54 17.20
C TYR A 60 20.94 -6.23 17.16
N PRO A 61 20.51 -4.96 17.36
CA PRO A 61 19.09 -4.60 17.35
C PRO A 61 18.44 -4.70 15.96
N PHE A 62 19.24 -4.77 14.89
CA PHE A 62 18.79 -4.95 13.50
C PHE A 62 19.85 -5.67 12.67
N THR A 63 19.44 -6.61 11.81
CA THR A 63 20.31 -7.39 10.91
C THR A 63 19.63 -7.62 9.56
N GLY A 64 20.41 -7.98 8.53
CA GLY A 64 19.89 -8.31 7.20
C GLY A 64 19.87 -7.16 6.18
N PHE A 65 20.41 -5.98 6.54
CA PHE A 65 20.34 -4.80 5.69
C PHE A 65 21.60 -4.63 4.82
N GLY A 66 21.42 -4.48 3.50
CA GLY A 66 22.48 -4.01 2.61
C GLY A 66 22.87 -2.58 2.94
N ILE A 67 21.90 -1.66 2.87
CA ILE A 67 22.00 -0.29 3.38
C ILE A 67 20.81 -0.03 4.30
N ARG A 68 21.09 0.40 5.53
CA ARG A 68 20.12 0.99 6.45
C ARG A 68 20.51 2.44 6.69
N HIS A 69 19.64 3.36 6.33
CA HIS A 69 19.85 4.80 6.53
C HIS A 69 18.73 5.40 7.37
N THR A 70 19.07 6.11 8.43
CA THR A 70 18.16 6.98 9.17
C THR A 70 18.69 8.41 9.11
N GLY A 71 17.79 9.37 8.90
CA GLY A 71 18.20 10.76 8.80
C GLY A 71 17.07 11.73 9.03
N GLY A 72 17.39 13.02 8.88
CA GLY A 72 16.45 14.12 8.72
C GLY A 72 16.59 14.75 7.34
N ALA A 73 15.99 15.92 7.14
CA ALA A 73 16.07 16.63 5.86
C ALA A 73 17.50 17.00 5.47
N ALA A 74 18.39 17.15 6.47
CA ALA A 74 19.81 17.46 6.28
C ALA A 74 20.67 16.27 5.85
N HIS A 75 20.15 15.04 5.88
CA HIS A 75 20.96 13.82 5.83
C HIS A 75 20.53 12.88 4.70
N PRO A 76 20.56 13.31 3.42
CA PRO A 76 20.02 12.53 2.31
C PRO A 76 20.78 11.22 2.07
N LEU A 77 20.06 10.22 1.56
CA LEU A 77 20.63 9.01 0.98
C LEU A 77 20.67 9.12 -0.55
N LEU A 78 21.87 9.14 -1.11
CA LEU A 78 22.13 8.98 -2.54
C LEU A 78 22.71 7.59 -2.81
N GLN A 79 21.97 6.74 -3.50
CA GLN A 79 22.42 5.41 -3.89
C GLN A 79 22.43 5.27 -5.41
N ARG A 80 23.60 4.94 -5.95
CA ARG A 80 23.82 4.62 -7.37
C ARG A 80 24.44 3.24 -7.48
N GLY A 81 23.65 2.31 -8.02
CA GLY A 81 24.10 0.94 -8.22
C GLY A 81 25.10 0.80 -9.36
N ARG A 82 25.36 -0.45 -9.75
CA ARG A 82 26.35 -0.81 -10.77
C ARG A 82 25.77 -0.84 -12.19
N GLY A 83 24.49 -0.52 -12.32
CA GLY A 83 23.68 -0.68 -13.51
C GLY A 83 22.40 -1.46 -13.21
N ALA A 84 21.43 -1.32 -14.09
CA ALA A 84 20.10 -1.93 -13.98
C ALA A 84 19.94 -3.14 -14.91
N SER A 85 21.05 -3.83 -15.25
CA SER A 85 21.00 -5.02 -16.09
C SER A 85 21.68 -6.22 -15.42
N ARG A 86 21.22 -7.42 -15.78
CA ARG A 86 21.86 -8.68 -15.33
C ARG A 86 23.34 -8.77 -15.73
N ALA A 87 23.77 -8.05 -16.79
CA ALA A 87 25.15 -8.03 -17.25
C ALA A 87 26.09 -7.22 -16.35
N ASP A 88 25.56 -6.23 -15.62
CA ASP A 88 26.35 -5.38 -14.72
C ASP A 88 26.74 -6.12 -13.42
N GLY A 89 26.00 -7.20 -13.12
CA GLY A 89 26.09 -7.94 -11.87
C GLY A 89 25.40 -7.20 -10.71
N PRO A 90 24.96 -7.92 -9.67
CA PRO A 90 24.12 -7.33 -8.63
C PRO A 90 24.88 -6.27 -7.81
N SER A 91 24.16 -5.19 -7.49
CA SER A 91 24.50 -4.28 -6.39
C SER A 91 24.11 -4.92 -5.05
N PHE A 92 23.01 -5.65 -5.01
CA PHE A 92 22.54 -6.34 -3.82
C PHE A 92 22.17 -7.78 -4.17
N ARG A 93 22.69 -8.73 -3.40
CA ARG A 93 22.39 -10.16 -3.57
C ARG A 93 22.20 -10.82 -2.22
N ASN A 94 21.09 -11.55 -2.04
CA ASN A 94 20.86 -12.33 -0.82
C ASN A 94 20.92 -11.46 0.44
N CYS A 95 20.12 -10.39 0.46
CA CYS A 95 19.90 -9.52 1.61
C CYS A 95 18.45 -9.66 2.08
N ALA A 96 18.17 -9.53 3.38
CA ALA A 96 16.78 -9.42 3.84
C ALA A 96 16.15 -8.13 3.29
N HIS A 97 16.83 -6.99 3.46
CA HIS A 97 16.51 -5.73 2.81
C HIS A 97 17.72 -5.24 2.03
N ALA A 98 17.56 -4.97 0.73
CA ALA A 98 18.64 -4.35 -0.04
C ALA A 98 18.87 -2.90 0.42
N ILE A 99 17.83 -2.07 0.41
CA ILE A 99 17.89 -0.69 0.89
C ILE A 99 16.70 -0.39 1.78
N TRP A 100 16.97 0.16 2.96
CA TRP A 100 15.97 0.68 3.88
C TRP A 100 16.34 2.09 4.30
N ALA A 101 15.40 3.03 4.17
CA ALA A 101 15.57 4.44 4.51
C ALA A 101 14.40 4.95 5.36
N GLU A 102 14.70 5.62 6.46
CA GLU A 102 13.70 6.20 7.35
C GLU A 102 13.99 7.67 7.66
N GLY A 103 12.95 8.50 7.59
CA GLY A 103 13.04 9.90 8.01
C GLY A 103 13.89 10.79 7.11
N THR A 104 14.35 10.29 5.96
CA THR A 104 15.35 10.96 5.11
C THR A 104 14.83 11.21 3.69
N ALA A 105 15.49 12.11 2.97
CA ALA A 105 15.37 12.18 1.52
C ALA A 105 16.13 11.00 0.90
N ALA A 106 15.59 10.40 -0.15
CA ALA A 106 16.18 9.21 -0.78
C ALA A 106 16.21 9.36 -2.30
N ASP A 107 17.37 9.10 -2.89
CA ASP A 107 17.55 9.04 -4.34
C ASP A 107 18.29 7.74 -4.68
N ILE A 108 17.52 6.75 -5.14
CA ILE A 108 17.95 5.36 -5.30
C ILE A 108 17.79 4.96 -6.76
N ALA A 109 18.92 4.76 -7.45
CA ALA A 109 18.87 4.46 -8.88
C ALA A 109 19.94 3.50 -9.40
N ASN A 110 19.63 2.86 -10.54
CA ASN A 110 20.55 2.01 -11.30
C ASN A 110 21.09 0.83 -10.51
N ASN A 111 20.25 0.19 -9.70
CA ASN A 111 20.60 -1.00 -8.94
C ASN A 111 20.05 -2.25 -9.61
N TYR A 112 20.85 -3.32 -9.59
CA TYR A 112 20.37 -4.69 -9.77
C TYR A 112 20.34 -5.39 -8.40
N MET A 113 19.15 -5.81 -7.97
CA MET A 113 18.89 -6.49 -6.69
C MET A 113 18.34 -7.89 -6.99
N THR A 114 18.95 -8.94 -6.46
CA THR A 114 18.50 -10.32 -6.72
C THR A 114 18.56 -11.20 -5.47
N ALA A 115 17.58 -12.09 -5.34
CA ALA A 115 17.42 -12.94 -4.15
C ALA A 115 17.32 -12.15 -2.84
N CYS A 116 16.80 -10.92 -2.89
CA CYS A 116 16.53 -10.13 -1.70
C CYS A 116 15.09 -10.35 -1.20
N GLY A 117 14.85 -10.16 0.09
CA GLY A 117 13.49 -10.13 0.63
C GLY A 117 12.74 -8.89 0.14
N TYR A 118 13.29 -7.72 0.47
CA TYR A 118 12.81 -6.41 0.06
C TYR A 118 13.85 -5.73 -0.84
N GLY A 119 13.38 -5.07 -1.91
CA GLY A 119 14.22 -4.23 -2.77
C GLY A 119 14.52 -2.89 -2.10
N VAL A 120 13.55 -1.99 -2.13
CA VAL A 120 13.65 -0.65 -1.54
C VAL A 120 12.50 -0.43 -0.57
N GLN A 121 12.81 -0.01 0.66
CA GLN A 121 11.82 0.49 1.60
C GLN A 121 12.17 1.93 2.00
N VAL A 122 11.19 2.83 1.89
CA VAL A 122 11.29 4.22 2.34
C VAL A 122 10.10 4.53 3.24
N GLN A 123 10.37 5.05 4.43
CA GLN A 123 9.32 5.40 5.38
C GLN A 123 9.55 6.72 6.11
N LEU A 124 8.46 7.37 6.54
CA LEU A 124 8.50 8.62 7.31
C LEU A 124 9.26 9.77 6.62
N ALA A 125 9.24 9.81 5.29
CA ALA A 125 9.96 10.80 4.51
C ALA A 125 9.24 12.16 4.37
N GLN A 126 8.25 12.48 5.22
CA GLN A 126 7.43 13.68 5.05
C GLN A 126 8.26 14.97 4.86
N ASN A 127 7.83 15.82 3.94
CA ASN A 127 8.52 17.05 3.51
C ASN A 127 9.91 16.82 2.88
N ARG A 128 10.18 15.64 2.34
CA ARG A 128 11.46 15.29 1.67
C ARG A 128 11.22 14.75 0.28
N LYS A 129 12.24 14.78 -0.58
CA LYS A 129 12.14 14.24 -1.93
C LYS A 129 12.50 12.75 -1.92
N VAL A 130 11.74 11.95 -2.65
CA VAL A 130 11.97 10.51 -2.79
C VAL A 130 11.97 10.15 -4.28
N PHE A 131 13.07 9.57 -4.74
CA PHE A 131 13.26 9.05 -6.10
C PHE A 131 13.71 7.59 -6.01
N VAL A 132 12.97 6.68 -6.67
CA VAL A 132 13.34 5.27 -6.81
C VAL A 132 13.24 4.91 -8.29
N ASN A 133 14.36 5.02 -9.01
CA ASN A 133 14.34 5.06 -10.47
C ASN A 133 15.30 4.06 -11.13
N ASN A 134 14.86 3.45 -12.23
CA ASN A 134 15.71 2.60 -13.08
C ASN A 134 16.41 1.47 -12.29
N ASN A 135 15.67 0.72 -11.48
CA ASN A 135 16.21 -0.43 -10.76
C ASN A 135 15.65 -1.73 -11.32
N LEU A 136 16.48 -2.77 -11.39
CA LEU A 136 16.07 -4.15 -11.68
C LEU A 136 16.01 -4.92 -10.36
N MET A 137 14.85 -5.45 -10.00
CA MET A 137 14.60 -6.11 -8.73
C MET A 137 14.00 -7.50 -8.92
N GLU A 138 14.70 -8.53 -8.47
CA GLU A 138 14.23 -9.92 -8.41
C GLU A 138 14.15 -10.32 -6.94
N VAL A 139 12.98 -10.13 -6.33
CA VAL A 139 12.79 -10.19 -4.87
C VAL A 139 11.72 -11.21 -4.47
N SER A 140 11.78 -11.71 -3.23
CA SER A 140 10.81 -12.71 -2.75
C SER A 140 9.59 -12.11 -2.05
N ARG A 141 9.69 -10.89 -1.50
CA ARG A 141 8.58 -10.20 -0.81
C ARG A 141 8.14 -8.94 -1.55
N THR A 142 8.72 -7.79 -1.24
CA THR A 142 8.28 -6.50 -1.78
C THR A 142 9.37 -5.86 -2.64
N GLY A 143 9.02 -5.44 -3.86
CA GLY A 143 9.93 -4.67 -4.71
C GLY A 143 10.22 -3.31 -4.10
N ILE A 144 9.20 -2.45 -4.07
CA ILE A 144 9.26 -1.10 -3.51
C ILE A 144 8.17 -0.94 -2.45
N ASP A 145 8.55 -0.54 -1.24
CA ASP A 145 7.65 -0.37 -0.10
C ASP A 145 7.74 1.07 0.43
N LEU A 146 6.65 1.83 0.28
CA LEU A 146 6.54 3.24 0.68
C LEU A 146 5.51 3.36 1.81
N LEU A 147 5.99 3.67 3.02
CA LEU A 147 5.17 3.64 4.22
C LEU A 147 5.14 5.00 4.93
N SER A 148 3.95 5.61 5.02
CA SER A 148 3.74 6.86 5.76
C SER A 148 4.70 7.97 5.34
N ASN A 149 4.82 8.23 4.04
CA ASN A 149 5.70 9.25 3.48
C ASN A 149 4.98 10.56 3.18
N ALA A 150 3.65 10.56 3.04
CA ALA A 150 2.89 11.76 2.70
C ALA A 150 2.91 12.80 3.85
N PRO A 151 3.05 14.10 3.53
CA PRO A 151 3.19 14.66 2.19
C PRO A 151 4.66 14.66 1.74
N LEU A 152 4.89 14.44 0.45
CA LEU A 152 6.20 14.64 -0.19
C LEU A 152 6.10 15.81 -1.18
N PRO A 153 7.08 16.72 -1.22
CA PRO A 153 7.16 17.75 -2.25
C PRO A 153 7.33 17.14 -3.65
N ILE A 154 7.99 15.98 -3.73
CA ILE A 154 8.13 15.16 -4.95
C ILE A 154 8.28 13.69 -4.50
N LEU A 155 7.45 12.82 -5.04
CA LEU A 155 7.65 11.37 -5.09
C LEU A 155 7.71 10.92 -6.56
N GLU A 156 8.80 10.26 -6.94
CA GLU A 156 8.90 9.63 -8.25
C GLU A 156 9.41 8.19 -8.12
N VAL A 157 8.59 7.24 -8.57
CA VAL A 157 8.98 5.84 -8.75
C VAL A 157 8.86 5.53 -10.24
N ALA A 158 9.98 5.51 -10.96
CA ALA A 158 9.94 5.41 -12.41
C ALA A 158 10.97 4.48 -13.05
N GLY A 159 10.55 3.77 -14.10
CA GLY A 159 11.46 2.94 -14.90
C GLY A 159 12.01 1.71 -14.19
N ASN A 160 11.37 1.24 -13.11
CA ASN A 160 11.82 0.04 -12.40
C ASN A 160 11.26 -1.22 -13.05
N ASP A 161 12.05 -2.29 -13.09
CA ASP A 161 11.67 -3.63 -13.52
C ASP A 161 11.69 -4.55 -12.29
N ILE A 162 10.51 -5.01 -11.87
CA ILE A 162 10.30 -5.71 -10.60
C ILE A 162 9.70 -7.08 -10.87
N THR A 163 10.42 -8.15 -10.54
CA THR A 163 9.89 -9.50 -10.47
C THR A 163 9.75 -9.93 -9.01
N THR A 164 8.55 -10.36 -8.61
CA THR A 164 8.24 -10.75 -7.23
C THR A 164 7.19 -11.85 -7.14
N THR A 165 7.10 -12.52 -6.00
CA THR A 165 6.05 -13.50 -5.69
C THR A 165 4.99 -12.96 -4.73
N SER A 166 5.11 -11.71 -4.27
CA SER A 166 4.20 -11.12 -3.28
C SER A 166 3.72 -9.71 -3.63
N ARG A 167 4.55 -8.68 -3.46
CA ARG A 167 4.16 -7.28 -3.65
C ARG A 167 5.12 -6.57 -4.60
N GLY A 168 4.62 -5.98 -5.68
CA GLY A 168 5.46 -5.20 -6.61
C GLY A 168 5.84 -3.86 -6.00
N ILE A 169 4.91 -2.91 -6.09
CA ILE A 169 5.01 -1.57 -5.52
C ILE A 169 3.88 -1.39 -4.50
N ASN A 170 4.23 -1.04 -3.27
CA ASN A 170 3.29 -0.83 -2.18
C ASN A 170 3.37 0.62 -1.67
N VAL A 171 2.23 1.30 -1.60
CA VAL A 171 2.11 2.63 -1.00
C VAL A 171 1.03 2.60 0.06
N GLU A 172 1.42 2.84 1.31
CA GLU A 172 0.49 2.91 2.44
C GLU A 172 0.62 4.23 3.19
N GLU A 173 -0.46 5.00 3.17
CA GLU A 173 -0.56 6.34 3.75
C GLU A 173 -1.77 6.45 4.68
N THR A 174 -1.91 7.60 5.35
CA THR A 174 -2.93 7.82 6.38
C THR A 174 -3.97 8.86 5.98
N GLY A 175 -4.16 9.07 4.67
CA GLY A 175 -5.08 10.06 4.11
C GLY A 175 -4.52 11.48 4.05
N ILE A 176 -3.20 11.65 4.24
CA ILE A 176 -2.57 12.95 4.00
C ILE A 176 -2.26 13.08 2.51
N ALA A 177 -2.64 14.21 1.91
CA ALA A 177 -2.44 14.43 0.49
C ALA A 177 -0.96 14.56 0.10
N PHE A 178 -0.57 13.90 -0.98
CA PHE A 178 0.66 14.22 -1.69
C PHE A 178 0.55 15.60 -2.36
N THR A 179 1.70 16.25 -2.54
CA THR A 179 1.77 17.51 -3.30
C THR A 179 2.08 17.25 -4.77
N ASP A 180 3.04 16.36 -5.03
CA ASP A 180 3.45 15.90 -6.35
C ASP A 180 3.98 14.47 -6.20
N ALA A 181 3.22 13.49 -6.68
CA ALA A 181 3.55 12.08 -6.52
C ALA A 181 3.16 11.27 -7.75
N ALA A 182 4.15 10.59 -8.34
CA ALA A 182 3.98 9.78 -9.54
C ALA A 182 4.68 8.41 -9.43
N ILE A 183 3.96 7.37 -9.82
CA ILE A 183 4.46 6.01 -10.05
C ILE A 183 4.25 5.72 -11.52
N ARG A 184 5.33 5.76 -12.32
CA ARG A 184 5.20 5.75 -13.77
C ARG A 184 6.20 4.91 -14.52
N SER A 185 5.77 4.30 -15.62
CA SER A 185 6.66 3.54 -16.51
C SER A 185 7.43 2.43 -15.79
N ASN A 186 6.82 1.78 -14.80
CA ASN A 186 7.40 0.61 -14.15
C ASN A 186 6.86 -0.66 -14.80
N THR A 187 7.69 -1.70 -14.83
CA THR A 187 7.29 -3.05 -15.20
C THR A 187 7.26 -3.91 -13.94
N VAL A 188 6.15 -4.58 -13.69
CA VAL A 188 5.98 -5.48 -12.53
C VAL A 188 5.50 -6.85 -13.00
N THR A 189 6.32 -7.87 -12.76
CA THR A 189 5.96 -9.27 -12.96
C THR A 189 5.66 -9.93 -11.61
N LEU A 190 4.40 -10.32 -11.42
CA LEU A 190 3.90 -10.99 -10.24
C LEU A 190 3.75 -12.49 -10.49
N ALA A 191 4.64 -13.27 -9.87
CA ALA A 191 4.69 -14.72 -9.98
C ALA A 191 4.08 -15.43 -8.75
N GLY A 192 3.16 -14.79 -8.01
CA GLY A 192 2.52 -15.37 -6.82
C GLY A 192 1.29 -14.60 -6.34
N LYS A 193 0.90 -14.81 -5.06
CA LYS A 193 -0.23 -14.10 -4.43
C LYS A 193 0.16 -12.68 -4.07
N GLY A 194 -0.71 -11.73 -4.35
CA GLY A 194 -0.58 -10.37 -3.84
C GLY A 194 -0.97 -9.36 -4.89
N PHE A 195 -0.13 -8.34 -5.11
CA PHE A 195 -0.46 -7.25 -6.02
C PHE A 195 0.74 -6.69 -6.75
N GLY A 196 0.51 -6.24 -7.99
CA GLY A 196 1.50 -5.52 -8.78
C GLY A 196 1.76 -4.13 -8.22
N LEU A 197 0.69 -3.35 -8.03
CA LEU A 197 0.70 -2.01 -7.43
C LEU A 197 -0.42 -1.90 -6.40
N ARG A 198 -0.15 -1.36 -5.20
CA ARG A 198 -1.18 -1.02 -4.22
C ARG A 198 -1.08 0.42 -3.74
N LEU A 199 -2.23 1.09 -3.69
CA LEU A 199 -2.43 2.39 -3.07
C LEU A 199 -3.43 2.24 -1.93
N ARG A 200 -3.01 2.46 -0.68
CA ARG A 200 -3.87 2.38 0.50
C ARG A 200 -3.83 3.67 1.32
N GLY A 201 -4.98 4.28 1.55
CA GLY A 201 -5.07 5.53 2.30
C GLY A 201 -4.33 6.69 1.63
N VAL A 202 -4.16 6.62 0.30
CA VAL A 202 -3.37 7.56 -0.50
C VAL A 202 -4.27 8.66 -1.03
N ASN A 203 -3.83 9.91 -0.92
CA ASN A 203 -4.54 11.06 -1.48
C ASN A 203 -3.66 11.79 -2.49
N GLY A 204 -4.14 12.02 -3.72
CA GLY A 204 -3.46 12.86 -4.73
C GLY A 204 -2.22 12.25 -5.38
N LEU A 205 -2.23 10.95 -5.71
CA LEU A 205 -1.13 10.26 -6.40
C LEU A 205 -1.52 9.85 -7.83
N GLU A 206 -0.58 9.99 -8.76
CA GLU A 206 -0.71 9.49 -10.13
C GLU A 206 0.03 8.14 -10.30
N ALA A 207 -0.67 7.12 -10.77
CA ALA A 207 -0.10 5.86 -11.23
C ALA A 207 -0.34 5.71 -12.73
N SER A 208 0.71 5.92 -13.54
CA SER A 208 0.56 5.99 -15.00
C SER A 208 1.55 5.19 -15.83
N SER A 209 1.09 4.66 -16.95
CA SER A 209 1.94 3.97 -17.92
C SER A 209 2.74 2.80 -17.31
N ASN A 210 2.21 2.10 -16.30
CA ASN A 210 2.87 0.93 -15.73
C ASN A 210 2.41 -0.35 -16.44
N ASP A 211 3.34 -1.28 -16.67
CA ASP A 211 3.08 -2.60 -17.24
C ASP A 211 3.10 -3.65 -16.12
N ILE A 212 1.99 -4.34 -15.89
CA ILE A 212 1.84 -5.31 -14.81
C ILE A 212 1.44 -6.67 -15.39
N TYR A 213 2.23 -7.70 -15.13
CA TYR A 213 2.03 -9.05 -15.62
C TYR A 213 1.81 -10.02 -14.46
N MET A 214 0.73 -10.78 -14.46
CA MET A 214 0.44 -11.84 -13.49
C MET A 214 0.61 -13.22 -14.14
N GLU A 215 1.56 -14.03 -13.66
CA GLU A 215 2.04 -15.22 -14.40
C GLU A 215 1.49 -16.57 -13.90
N GLN A 216 0.90 -16.66 -12.70
CA GLN A 216 0.47 -17.96 -12.14
C GLN A 216 -1.04 -18.14 -12.20
N ALA A 217 -1.54 -19.28 -12.69
CA ALA A 217 -2.98 -19.54 -12.88
C ALA A 217 -3.76 -20.04 -11.64
N VAL A 218 -3.14 -20.18 -10.46
CA VAL A 218 -3.74 -20.90 -9.31
C VAL A 218 -3.89 -20.09 -8.00
N GLN A 219 -3.70 -18.77 -8.04
CA GLN A 219 -3.62 -17.91 -6.85
C GLN A 219 -4.46 -16.64 -6.97
N THR A 220 -4.87 -16.03 -5.86
CA THR A 220 -5.57 -14.72 -5.87
C THR A 220 -4.54 -13.60 -6.05
N ALA A 221 -4.73 -12.72 -7.04
CA ALA A 221 -3.84 -11.58 -7.26
C ALA A 221 -4.57 -10.38 -7.89
N ALA A 222 -4.09 -9.17 -7.59
CA ALA A 222 -4.56 -7.94 -8.22
C ALA A 222 -3.42 -7.30 -9.02
N GLY A 223 -3.69 -6.79 -10.22
CA GLY A 223 -2.72 -5.97 -10.93
C GLY A 223 -2.49 -4.66 -10.18
N ILE A 224 -3.54 -3.86 -10.08
CA ILE A 224 -3.58 -2.60 -9.33
C ILE A 224 -4.66 -2.72 -8.26
N ARG A 225 -4.33 -2.40 -7.01
CA ARG A 225 -5.27 -2.34 -5.88
C ARG A 225 -5.36 -0.93 -5.29
N VAL A 226 -6.57 -0.42 -5.14
CA VAL A 226 -6.87 0.91 -4.59
C VAL A 226 -7.80 0.75 -3.39
N ASN A 227 -7.34 1.14 -2.20
CA ASN A 227 -8.09 0.99 -0.95
C ASN A 227 -8.14 2.29 -0.15
N GLY A 228 -9.32 2.90 -0.02
CA GLY A 228 -9.49 4.13 0.75
C GLY A 228 -8.64 5.28 0.19
N ALA A 229 -8.51 5.36 -1.13
CA ALA A 229 -7.73 6.38 -1.80
C ALA A 229 -8.65 7.48 -2.35
N VAL A 230 -8.16 8.72 -2.37
CA VAL A 230 -8.94 9.88 -2.82
C VAL A 230 -8.12 10.73 -3.79
N ASP A 231 -8.75 11.36 -4.77
CA ASP A 231 -8.11 12.24 -5.77
C ASP A 231 -6.92 11.59 -6.50
N CYS A 232 -6.93 10.26 -6.65
CA CYS A 232 -5.85 9.54 -7.34
C CYS A 232 -6.17 9.39 -8.83
N MET A 233 -5.11 9.36 -9.65
CA MET A 233 -5.20 9.14 -11.09
C MET A 233 -4.53 7.83 -11.47
N ILE A 234 -5.33 6.86 -11.93
CA ILE A 234 -4.86 5.55 -12.39
C ILE A 234 -5.09 5.49 -13.88
N ARG A 235 -4.03 5.74 -14.67
CA ARG A 235 -4.20 5.93 -16.11
C ARG A 235 -3.14 5.31 -17.00
N GLU A 236 -3.51 4.96 -18.22
CA GLU A 236 -2.58 4.42 -19.23
C GLU A 236 -1.83 3.15 -18.78
N ASN A 237 -2.31 2.44 -17.75
CA ASN A 237 -1.64 1.23 -17.27
C ASN A 237 -2.04 0.04 -18.13
N TYR A 238 -1.11 -0.89 -18.33
CA TYR A 238 -1.35 -2.16 -19.00
C TYR A 238 -1.27 -3.29 -17.98
N VAL A 239 -2.34 -4.06 -17.82
CA VAL A 239 -2.41 -5.17 -16.87
C VAL A 239 -2.80 -6.44 -17.59
N ALA A 240 -1.92 -7.45 -17.54
CA ALA A 240 -2.10 -8.74 -18.17
C ALA A 240 -2.15 -9.88 -17.14
N GLY A 241 -3.05 -10.82 -17.32
CA GLY A 241 -3.19 -12.00 -16.48
C GLY A 241 -2.87 -13.33 -17.19
N PRO A 242 -3.04 -14.46 -16.49
CA PRO A 242 -2.79 -15.79 -17.03
C PRO A 242 -4.02 -16.40 -17.74
N GLY A 243 -5.06 -15.62 -18.01
CA GLY A 243 -6.34 -16.06 -18.56
C GLY A 243 -7.51 -16.08 -17.56
N PRO A 244 -8.68 -16.58 -17.99
CA PRO A 244 -9.96 -16.39 -17.30
C PRO A 244 -10.27 -17.45 -16.24
N ASP A 245 -9.46 -18.51 -16.14
CA ASP A 245 -9.73 -19.70 -15.30
C ASP A 245 -9.91 -19.39 -13.80
N ASN A 246 -9.47 -18.22 -13.35
CA ASN A 246 -9.59 -17.78 -11.97
C ASN A 246 -10.02 -16.31 -11.91
N LEU A 247 -11.29 -16.09 -11.54
CA LEU A 247 -11.91 -14.77 -11.39
C LEU A 247 -11.21 -13.88 -10.36
N PHE A 248 -10.42 -14.46 -9.44
CA PHE A 248 -9.64 -13.73 -8.45
C PHE A 248 -8.31 -13.16 -8.99
N PHE A 249 -8.08 -13.23 -10.32
CA PHE A 249 -7.12 -12.38 -11.02
C PHE A 249 -7.82 -11.11 -11.48
N VAL A 250 -7.71 -10.07 -10.67
CA VAL A 250 -8.35 -8.78 -10.91
C VAL A 250 -7.33 -7.82 -11.51
N GLY A 251 -7.63 -7.19 -12.64
CA GLY A 251 -6.75 -6.20 -13.24
C GLY A 251 -6.65 -4.93 -12.38
N LEU A 252 -7.80 -4.34 -12.07
CA LEU A 252 -7.97 -3.18 -11.18
C LEU A 252 -9.01 -3.50 -10.10
N ASP A 253 -8.60 -3.43 -8.84
CA ASP A 253 -9.41 -3.78 -7.65
C ASP A 253 -9.58 -2.53 -6.78
N VAL A 254 -10.79 -1.95 -6.75
CA VAL A 254 -11.09 -0.67 -6.07
C VAL A 254 -12.09 -0.86 -4.94
N LEU A 255 -11.67 -0.51 -3.73
CA LEU A 255 -12.52 -0.39 -2.54
C LEU A 255 -12.36 1.00 -1.93
N ASP A 256 -13.44 1.77 -1.86
CA ASP A 256 -13.43 3.15 -1.37
C ASP A 256 -12.43 4.07 -2.14
N GLY A 257 -12.56 4.15 -3.46
CA GLY A 257 -11.75 5.01 -4.32
C GLY A 257 -12.52 6.24 -4.79
N SER A 258 -12.69 7.25 -3.93
CA SER A 258 -13.53 8.45 -4.22
C SER A 258 -12.77 9.56 -4.97
N SER A 259 -13.49 10.35 -5.77
CA SER A 259 -12.94 11.44 -6.61
C SER A 259 -11.71 11.04 -7.44
N SER A 260 -11.64 9.78 -7.82
CA SER A 260 -10.50 9.20 -8.54
C SER A 260 -10.81 9.01 -10.01
N VAL A 261 -9.76 9.09 -10.83
CA VAL A 261 -9.85 8.90 -12.28
C VAL A 261 -9.21 7.58 -12.65
N PHE A 262 -9.98 6.70 -13.29
CA PHE A 262 -9.54 5.42 -13.84
C PHE A 262 -9.68 5.49 -15.36
N ASP A 263 -8.62 5.90 -16.05
CA ASP A 263 -8.68 6.34 -17.45
C ASP A 263 -7.66 5.64 -18.36
N CYS A 264 -8.04 5.25 -19.58
CA CYS A 264 -7.10 4.72 -20.58
C CYS A 264 -6.30 3.47 -20.14
N ASN A 265 -6.77 2.72 -19.14
CA ASN A 265 -6.10 1.49 -18.76
C ASN A 265 -6.50 0.35 -19.71
N THR A 266 -5.57 -0.57 -19.98
CA THR A 266 -5.84 -1.80 -20.72
C THR A 266 -5.73 -3.00 -19.79
N PHE A 267 -6.80 -3.78 -19.70
CA PHE A 267 -6.87 -5.01 -18.93
C PHE A 267 -7.00 -6.17 -19.90
N THR A 268 -6.11 -7.15 -19.85
CA THR A 268 -6.12 -8.26 -20.81
C THR A 268 -5.86 -9.63 -20.19
N GLU A 269 -6.55 -10.65 -20.70
CA GLU A 269 -6.33 -12.05 -20.30
C GLU A 269 -6.51 -12.29 -18.78
N LEU A 270 -7.62 -11.81 -18.23
CA LEU A 270 -7.87 -11.77 -16.78
C LEU A 270 -9.14 -12.51 -16.39
N GLY A 271 -9.20 -12.93 -15.12
CA GLY A 271 -10.45 -13.36 -14.51
C GLY A 271 -11.45 -12.21 -14.40
N THR A 272 -11.01 -11.05 -13.94
CA THR A 272 -11.80 -9.81 -13.89
C THR A 272 -10.94 -8.62 -14.31
N GLY A 273 -11.42 -7.79 -15.23
CA GLY A 273 -10.72 -6.60 -15.72
C GLY A 273 -10.65 -5.53 -14.66
N ALA A 274 -11.80 -4.94 -14.30
CA ALA A 274 -11.93 -3.97 -13.21
C ALA A 274 -13.09 -4.33 -12.27
N GLU A 275 -12.86 -4.15 -10.97
CA GLU A 275 -13.84 -4.38 -9.92
C GLU A 275 -13.95 -3.16 -8.99
N PHE A 276 -15.19 -2.81 -8.61
CA PHE A 276 -15.48 -1.66 -7.74
C PHE A 276 -16.43 -2.03 -6.59
N GLU A 277 -16.10 -1.56 -5.39
CA GLU A 277 -16.87 -1.71 -4.15
C GLU A 277 -16.75 -0.45 -3.26
N GLY A 278 -17.75 -0.19 -2.43
CA GLY A 278 -17.69 0.84 -1.41
C GLY A 278 -17.93 2.25 -1.93
N SER A 279 -17.41 3.24 -1.18
CA SER A 279 -17.62 4.66 -1.48
C SER A 279 -16.63 5.13 -2.54
N CYS A 280 -17.09 5.17 -3.79
CA CYS A 280 -16.33 5.64 -4.96
C CYS A 280 -16.92 6.93 -5.55
N MET A 281 -17.64 7.70 -4.73
CA MET A 281 -18.38 8.87 -5.19
C MET A 281 -17.43 9.90 -5.80
N GLY A 282 -17.89 10.56 -6.88
CA GLY A 282 -17.09 11.53 -7.62
C GLY A 282 -16.07 10.92 -8.56
N SER A 283 -15.91 9.59 -8.58
CA SER A 283 -14.96 8.93 -9.46
C SER A 283 -15.47 8.76 -10.89
N THR A 284 -14.51 8.66 -11.81
CA THR A 284 -14.74 8.51 -13.25
C THR A 284 -14.01 7.27 -13.75
N VAL A 285 -14.75 6.42 -14.47
CA VAL A 285 -14.23 5.23 -15.16
C VAL A 285 -14.39 5.46 -16.65
N SER A 286 -13.33 5.84 -17.34
CA SER A 286 -13.37 6.28 -18.74
C SER A 286 -12.29 5.64 -19.60
N THR A 287 -12.59 5.48 -20.89
CA THR A 287 -11.66 5.06 -21.95
C THR A 287 -10.82 3.80 -21.67
N ASN A 288 -11.22 2.98 -20.70
CA ASN A 288 -10.53 1.74 -20.39
C ASN A 288 -10.88 0.68 -21.44
N THR A 289 -9.91 -0.18 -21.75
CA THR A 289 -10.08 -1.29 -22.70
C THR A 289 -10.03 -2.62 -21.96
N PHE A 290 -11.12 -3.37 -22.03
CA PHE A 290 -11.23 -4.74 -21.55
C PHE A 290 -11.03 -5.69 -22.73
N LEU A 291 -9.84 -6.30 -22.81
CA LEU A 291 -9.40 -7.08 -23.95
C LEU A 291 -9.31 -8.57 -23.59
N PRO A 292 -10.16 -9.45 -24.15
CA PRO A 292 -10.05 -10.88 -23.87
C PRO A 292 -8.70 -11.51 -24.22
N GLY A 293 -7.98 -10.95 -25.21
CA GLY A 293 -6.68 -11.49 -25.65
C GLY A 293 -6.79 -12.90 -26.23
N GLU A 294 -5.67 -13.62 -26.33
CA GLU A 294 -5.63 -15.00 -26.85
C GLU A 294 -6.06 -16.04 -25.82
N LEU A 295 -6.00 -15.72 -24.53
CA LEU A 295 -6.37 -16.62 -23.43
C LEU A 295 -7.81 -16.47 -22.96
N GLY A 296 -8.47 -15.35 -23.28
CA GLY A 296 -9.83 -15.04 -22.86
C GLY A 296 -9.91 -14.23 -21.57
N MET A 297 -11.09 -13.70 -21.29
CA MET A 297 -11.38 -12.93 -20.08
C MET A 297 -12.69 -13.41 -19.45
N GLY A 298 -12.75 -13.43 -18.12
CA GLY A 298 -13.98 -13.75 -17.38
C GLY A 298 -14.95 -12.57 -17.43
N TRP A 299 -14.74 -11.61 -16.53
CA TRP A 299 -15.49 -10.35 -16.50
C TRP A 299 -14.59 -9.20 -16.97
N GLY A 300 -15.05 -8.35 -17.88
CA GLY A 300 -14.46 -7.05 -18.11
C GLY A 300 -14.68 -6.13 -16.91
N LEU A 301 -15.94 -5.99 -16.47
CA LEU A 301 -16.34 -5.11 -15.38
C LEU A 301 -17.15 -5.86 -14.32
N ALA A 302 -16.82 -5.64 -13.04
CA ALA A 302 -17.54 -6.20 -11.90
C ALA A 302 -17.91 -5.11 -10.88
N TYR A 303 -19.20 -4.96 -10.56
CA TYR A 303 -19.66 -4.13 -9.45
C TYR A 303 -20.11 -5.01 -8.29
N ARG A 304 -19.48 -4.86 -7.13
CA ARG A 304 -19.87 -5.55 -5.89
C ARG A 304 -21.11 -4.91 -5.27
N SER A 305 -21.72 -5.63 -4.32
CA SER A 305 -22.76 -5.06 -3.46
C SER A 305 -22.20 -3.86 -2.69
N SER A 306 -23.03 -2.86 -2.43
CA SER A 306 -22.64 -1.66 -1.65
C SER A 306 -21.65 -0.74 -2.38
N LEU A 307 -21.89 -0.49 -3.67
CA LEU A 307 -21.14 0.47 -4.46
C LEU A 307 -21.88 1.81 -4.56
N ASN A 308 -21.14 2.91 -4.34
CA ASN A 308 -21.58 4.27 -4.65
C ASN A 308 -20.52 4.96 -5.50
N ILE A 309 -20.55 4.77 -6.82
CA ILE A 309 -19.65 5.44 -7.78
C ILE A 309 -20.36 6.56 -8.55
N GLY A 310 -21.68 6.47 -8.65
CA GLY A 310 -22.47 7.40 -9.45
C GLY A 310 -22.45 7.05 -10.94
N VAL A 311 -23.39 7.63 -11.67
CA VAL A 311 -23.54 7.45 -13.11
C VAL A 311 -22.26 7.78 -13.89
N GLN A 312 -21.99 6.97 -14.91
CA GLN A 312 -20.90 7.11 -15.88
C GLN A 312 -21.47 7.41 -17.27
N SER A 313 -21.45 8.67 -17.69
CA SER A 313 -22.05 9.09 -18.96
C SER A 313 -21.00 9.21 -20.06
N HIS A 314 -21.20 8.48 -21.17
CA HIS A 314 -20.42 8.61 -22.41
C HIS A 314 -18.91 8.50 -22.22
N THR A 315 -18.51 7.68 -21.25
CA THR A 315 -17.12 7.62 -20.77
C THR A 315 -16.16 6.85 -21.67
N GLY A 316 -16.65 6.22 -22.75
CA GLY A 316 -15.80 5.67 -23.81
C GLY A 316 -15.05 4.38 -23.48
N ASN A 317 -15.45 3.64 -22.44
CA ASN A 317 -14.87 2.32 -22.16
C ASN A 317 -15.19 1.33 -23.29
N LEU A 318 -14.28 0.39 -23.52
CA LEU A 318 -14.34 -0.59 -24.61
C LEU A 318 -14.32 -2.03 -24.06
N TRP A 319 -15.35 -2.81 -24.37
CA TRP A 319 -15.48 -4.24 -24.09
C TRP A 319 -15.25 -5.05 -25.37
N GLU A 320 -13.99 -5.39 -25.63
CA GLU A 320 -13.59 -6.06 -26.87
C GLU A 320 -14.09 -7.50 -26.95
N VAL A 321 -14.22 -8.00 -28.17
CA VAL A 321 -14.68 -9.37 -28.47
C VAL A 321 -13.63 -10.11 -29.29
N ASN A 322 -13.19 -11.27 -28.78
CA ASN A 322 -12.37 -12.20 -29.54
C ASN A 322 -13.20 -13.38 -30.08
N SER A 323 -13.68 -13.24 -31.32
CA SER A 323 -14.41 -14.29 -32.04
C SER A 323 -13.60 -15.55 -32.38
N GLY A 324 -12.28 -15.53 -32.16
CA GLY A 324 -11.39 -16.68 -32.34
C GLY A 324 -11.41 -17.67 -31.17
N LEU A 325 -11.96 -17.27 -30.01
CA LEU A 325 -12.10 -18.13 -28.84
C LEU A 325 -13.36 -19.00 -28.92
N PRO A 326 -13.39 -20.15 -28.21
CA PRO A 326 -14.59 -20.97 -28.10
C PRO A 326 -15.78 -20.13 -27.59
N ASN A 327 -17.00 -20.51 -27.96
CA ASN A 327 -18.22 -19.82 -27.51
C ASN A 327 -18.61 -20.23 -26.08
N ASP A 328 -17.66 -20.21 -25.16
CA ASP A 328 -17.79 -20.56 -23.74
C ASP A 328 -17.95 -19.34 -22.82
N GLY A 329 -18.01 -18.13 -23.41
CA GLY A 329 -18.17 -16.87 -22.70
C GLY A 329 -16.85 -16.15 -22.42
N TYR A 330 -15.69 -16.78 -22.64
CA TYR A 330 -14.40 -16.13 -22.38
C TYR A 330 -13.87 -15.27 -23.53
N GLY A 331 -14.49 -15.38 -24.71
CA GLY A 331 -14.22 -14.52 -25.85
C GLY A 331 -14.86 -13.13 -25.76
N VAL A 332 -15.59 -12.85 -24.69
CA VAL A 332 -16.31 -11.58 -24.50
C VAL A 332 -15.92 -10.96 -23.17
N ALA A 333 -15.57 -9.67 -23.16
CA ALA A 333 -15.39 -8.92 -21.92
C ALA A 333 -16.76 -8.63 -21.29
N ALA A 334 -17.33 -9.59 -20.56
CA ALA A 334 -18.67 -9.50 -19.99
C ALA A 334 -18.74 -8.55 -18.77
N ALA A 335 -19.94 -8.12 -18.38
CA ALA A 335 -20.14 -7.31 -17.18
C ALA A 335 -20.97 -8.05 -16.12
N VAL A 336 -20.64 -7.89 -14.84
CA VAL A 336 -21.37 -8.50 -13.73
C VAL A 336 -21.68 -7.47 -12.64
N SER A 337 -22.90 -7.49 -12.11
CA SER A 337 -23.26 -6.71 -10.93
C SER A 337 -23.88 -7.58 -9.85
N TYR A 338 -23.37 -7.43 -8.63
CA TYR A 338 -23.89 -8.03 -7.42
C TYR A 338 -24.88 -7.11 -6.68
N GLY A 339 -25.26 -5.98 -7.28
CA GLY A 339 -26.39 -5.20 -6.78
C GLY A 339 -27.68 -6.04 -6.77
N SER A 340 -28.61 -5.71 -5.88
CA SER A 340 -29.86 -6.49 -5.70
C SER A 340 -31.15 -5.70 -5.94
N ILE A 341 -31.03 -4.39 -6.16
CA ILE A 341 -32.16 -3.49 -6.39
C ILE A 341 -31.93 -2.62 -7.64
N PHE A 342 -33.00 -2.37 -8.40
CA PHE A 342 -32.90 -1.64 -9.67
C PHE A 342 -32.42 -0.19 -9.51
N SER A 343 -32.77 0.47 -8.40
CA SER A 343 -32.34 1.84 -8.15
C SER A 343 -30.84 1.95 -7.93
N GLU A 344 -30.22 0.97 -7.25
CA GLU A 344 -28.75 0.93 -7.07
C GLU A 344 -28.03 0.76 -8.42
N LEU A 345 -28.56 -0.10 -9.30
CA LEU A 345 -28.02 -0.27 -10.65
C LEU A 345 -28.11 1.03 -11.46
N ALA A 346 -29.24 1.71 -11.39
CA ALA A 346 -29.44 2.98 -12.08
C ALA A 346 -28.50 4.09 -11.55
N ASP A 347 -28.29 4.13 -10.23
CA ASP A 347 -27.47 5.15 -9.58
C ASP A 347 -25.98 5.00 -9.88
N ASN A 348 -25.56 3.78 -10.23
CA ASN A 348 -24.21 3.42 -10.64
C ASN A 348 -24.13 3.10 -12.14
N GLY A 349 -25.15 3.48 -12.92
CA GLY A 349 -25.31 3.07 -14.31
C GLY A 349 -24.40 3.77 -15.30
N TYR A 350 -24.38 3.23 -16.52
CA TYR A 350 -23.73 3.80 -17.69
C TYR A 350 -24.78 4.40 -18.63
N PHE A 351 -24.49 5.59 -19.16
CA PHE A 351 -25.13 6.10 -20.36
C PHE A 351 -24.18 5.93 -21.56
N ILE A 352 -24.67 5.30 -22.61
CA ILE A 352 -23.89 4.87 -23.78
C ILE A 352 -24.62 5.20 -25.08
N ASN A 353 -23.86 5.36 -26.16
CA ASN A 353 -24.40 5.73 -27.46
C ASN A 353 -24.89 4.55 -28.32
N ASP A 354 -24.42 3.34 -28.04
CA ASP A 354 -24.62 2.16 -28.89
C ASP A 354 -24.72 0.92 -28.00
N ASP A 355 -25.61 -0.02 -28.36
CA ASP A 355 -25.85 -1.29 -27.66
C ASP A 355 -25.05 -2.45 -28.27
N THR A 356 -24.02 -2.14 -29.05
CA THR A 356 -23.14 -3.11 -29.68
C THR A 356 -21.70 -3.03 -29.17
N PRO A 357 -21.02 -4.19 -29.02
CA PRO A 357 -19.58 -4.20 -28.73
C PRO A 357 -18.77 -3.47 -29.83
N PRO A 358 -17.68 -2.76 -29.48
CA PRO A 358 -17.06 -2.75 -28.15
C PRO A 358 -17.58 -1.67 -27.19
N ILE A 359 -18.54 -0.83 -27.57
CA ILE A 359 -19.04 0.25 -26.69
C ILE A 359 -19.97 -0.30 -25.60
N TYR A 360 -20.48 -1.51 -25.80
CA TYR A 360 -21.37 -2.23 -24.90
C TYR A 360 -20.82 -3.62 -24.56
N PRO A 361 -20.89 -4.07 -23.29
CA PRO A 361 -20.57 -5.46 -22.94
C PRO A 361 -21.43 -6.45 -23.74
N ALA A 362 -20.82 -7.49 -24.32
CA ALA A 362 -21.56 -8.45 -25.13
C ALA A 362 -22.49 -9.38 -24.31
N SER A 363 -22.32 -9.42 -22.98
CA SER A 363 -23.15 -10.19 -22.07
C SER A 363 -23.08 -9.65 -20.64
N PHE A 364 -24.17 -9.86 -19.90
CA PHE A 364 -24.34 -9.44 -18.51
C PHE A 364 -24.67 -10.63 -17.60
N ASP A 365 -24.27 -10.53 -16.34
CA ASP A 365 -24.74 -11.39 -15.26
C ASP A 365 -25.18 -10.57 -14.04
N PHE A 366 -26.32 -10.94 -13.46
CA PHE A 366 -26.87 -10.31 -12.25
C PHE A 366 -27.21 -11.39 -11.22
N PRO A 367 -26.24 -11.94 -10.48
CA PRO A 367 -26.45 -13.11 -9.63
C PRO A 367 -27.54 -12.94 -8.56
N ASN A 368 -27.77 -11.70 -8.12
CA ASN A 368 -28.74 -11.36 -7.09
C ASN A 368 -30.14 -11.03 -7.64
N PHE A 369 -30.33 -11.05 -8.96
CA PHE A 369 -31.64 -10.89 -9.60
C PHE A 369 -32.20 -12.23 -10.10
N PRO A 370 -33.52 -12.47 -9.96
CA PRO A 370 -34.12 -13.68 -10.52
C PRO A 370 -34.01 -13.68 -12.06
N PRO A 371 -33.99 -14.85 -12.74
CA PRO A 371 -33.81 -14.93 -14.19
C PRO A 371 -34.80 -14.07 -15.01
N ALA A 372 -36.02 -13.86 -14.51
CA ALA A 372 -37.02 -13.04 -15.19
C ALA A 372 -36.77 -11.52 -15.10
N ALA A 373 -35.84 -11.08 -14.24
CA ALA A 373 -35.49 -9.69 -14.00
C ALA A 373 -34.15 -9.28 -14.64
N GLN A 374 -33.40 -10.22 -15.20
CA GLN A 374 -32.07 -9.98 -15.78
C GLN A 374 -32.08 -8.88 -16.85
N GLN A 375 -33.05 -8.93 -17.78
CA GLN A 375 -33.18 -7.90 -18.82
C GLN A 375 -33.49 -6.51 -18.23
N ALA A 376 -34.37 -6.42 -17.25
CA ALA A 376 -34.69 -5.14 -16.62
C ALA A 376 -33.51 -4.59 -15.79
N ALA A 377 -32.63 -5.48 -15.30
CA ALA A 377 -31.43 -5.10 -14.57
C ALA A 377 -30.36 -4.57 -15.53
N GLU A 378 -30.22 -5.21 -16.70
CA GLU A 378 -29.41 -4.71 -17.82
C GLU A 378 -29.84 -3.31 -18.25
N GLU A 379 -31.14 -3.13 -18.55
CA GLU A 379 -31.71 -1.83 -18.94
C GLU A 379 -31.59 -0.76 -17.83
N ALA A 380 -31.54 -1.16 -16.56
CA ALA A 380 -31.29 -0.22 -15.45
C ALA A 380 -29.81 0.18 -15.36
N TRP A 381 -28.90 -0.76 -15.62
CA TRP A 381 -27.46 -0.54 -15.44
C TRP A 381 -26.80 0.10 -16.66
N PHE A 382 -27.20 -0.25 -17.89
CA PHE A 382 -26.70 0.36 -19.12
C PHE A 382 -27.87 0.91 -19.93
N ASN A 383 -27.86 2.24 -20.11
CA ASN A 383 -28.93 2.97 -20.77
C ASN A 383 -28.42 3.60 -22.07
N LEU A 384 -29.20 3.47 -23.14
CA LEU A 384 -28.94 4.19 -24.38
C LEU A 384 -29.33 5.67 -24.23
N ASP A 385 -28.39 6.56 -24.56
CA ASP A 385 -28.58 8.01 -24.56
C ASP A 385 -27.78 8.66 -25.70
N ASP A 386 -28.30 9.77 -26.23
CA ASP A 386 -27.60 10.56 -27.25
C ASP A 386 -26.58 11.49 -26.57
N GLY A 387 -25.28 11.27 -26.78
CA GLY A 387 -24.24 12.18 -26.27
C GLY A 387 -22.90 12.12 -27.01
N GLU A 388 -21.92 12.87 -26.53
CA GLU A 388 -20.55 12.84 -27.08
C GLU A 388 -19.70 11.83 -26.30
N VAL A 389 -19.25 10.77 -26.97
CA VAL A 389 -18.39 9.73 -26.38
C VAL A 389 -16.98 10.27 -26.22
N ALA A 390 -16.38 10.06 -25.05
CA ALA A 390 -14.95 10.26 -24.84
C ALA A 390 -14.15 9.33 -25.78
N ASP A 391 -13.38 9.92 -26.70
CA ASP A 391 -12.61 9.19 -27.73
C ASP A 391 -11.09 9.20 -27.51
N THR A 392 -10.65 9.93 -26.48
CA THR A 392 -9.23 10.09 -26.11
C THR A 392 -9.10 10.11 -24.59
N CYS A 393 -7.93 9.71 -24.10
CA CYS A 393 -7.60 9.85 -22.67
C CYS A 393 -7.82 11.28 -22.22
N LEU A 394 -8.29 11.45 -20.98
CA LEU A 394 -8.49 12.77 -20.37
C LEU A 394 -7.18 13.55 -20.42
N GLN A 395 -7.14 14.59 -21.26
CA GLN A 395 -5.91 15.30 -21.64
C GLN A 395 -5.29 16.11 -20.49
N ASN A 396 -6.08 16.46 -19.48
CA ASN A 396 -5.62 17.17 -18.30
C ASN A 396 -5.72 16.24 -17.11
N GLY A 397 -4.58 15.98 -16.45
CA GLY A 397 -4.55 15.32 -15.14
C GLY A 397 -5.10 16.17 -13.99
N GLY A 398 -5.94 17.16 -14.29
CA GLY A 398 -6.73 17.83 -13.28
C GLY A 398 -8.02 17.05 -13.11
N MET A 399 -8.47 16.88 -11.87
CA MET A 399 -9.88 16.55 -11.63
C MET A 399 -10.72 17.56 -12.42
N GLU A 400 -11.54 17.09 -13.36
CA GLU A 400 -12.55 17.92 -14.02
C GLU A 400 -13.34 18.68 -12.92
N PRO A 401 -13.84 19.90 -13.18
CA PRO A 401 -14.75 20.57 -12.26
C PRO A 401 -15.87 19.60 -11.85
N ILE A 402 -16.22 19.57 -10.55
CA ILE A 402 -17.26 18.66 -10.04
C ILE A 402 -18.50 18.80 -10.92
N GLU A 403 -18.80 17.76 -11.69
CA GLU A 403 -20.09 17.65 -12.33
C GLU A 403 -21.09 17.18 -11.26
N VAL A 404 -22.15 17.95 -11.05
CA VAL A 404 -23.19 17.58 -10.09
C VAL A 404 -23.96 16.35 -10.61
N LYS A 405 -23.45 15.16 -10.25
CA LYS A 405 -24.11 13.86 -10.43
C LYS A 405 -25.29 13.68 -9.47
N ASP A 406 -26.27 12.84 -9.85
CA ASP A 406 -27.45 12.50 -9.02
C ASP A 406 -27.07 11.95 -7.64
N ILE A 407 -25.97 11.19 -7.57
CA ILE A 407 -25.45 10.64 -6.32
C ILE A 407 -25.09 11.73 -5.29
N HIS A 408 -24.64 12.91 -5.72
CA HIS A 408 -24.38 14.04 -4.82
C HIS A 408 -25.69 14.57 -4.22
N LEU A 409 -26.75 14.68 -5.03
CA LEU A 409 -28.06 15.16 -4.59
C LEU A 409 -28.71 14.19 -3.60
N LYS A 410 -28.61 12.89 -3.85
CA LYS A 410 -29.10 11.83 -2.95
C LYS A 410 -28.36 11.84 -1.61
N THR A 411 -27.03 11.93 -1.68
CA THR A 411 -26.16 12.04 -0.51
C THR A 411 -26.52 13.28 0.34
N ALA A 412 -26.70 14.43 -0.32
CA ALA A 412 -27.08 15.69 0.33
C ALA A 412 -28.44 15.61 1.04
N ARG A 413 -29.39 14.88 0.47
CA ARG A 413 -30.72 14.64 1.05
C ARG A 413 -30.74 13.54 2.11
N SER A 414 -29.60 12.90 2.39
CA SER A 414 -29.49 11.74 3.28
C SER A 414 -30.39 10.57 2.85
N GLU A 415 -30.53 10.39 1.53
CA GLU A 415 -31.21 9.21 0.98
C GLU A 415 -30.38 7.95 1.29
N GLN A 416 -31.05 6.81 1.43
CA GLN A 416 -30.36 5.55 1.70
C GLN A 416 -29.59 5.11 0.45
N LEU A 417 -28.27 5.07 0.56
CA LEU A 417 -27.37 4.72 -0.55
C LEU A 417 -27.01 3.24 -0.59
N ASP A 418 -27.22 2.51 0.50
CA ASP A 418 -26.82 1.12 0.65
C ASP A 418 -27.75 0.40 1.64
N GLU A 419 -28.02 -0.89 1.42
CA GLU A 419 -28.89 -1.70 2.28
C GLU A 419 -28.13 -2.43 3.39
N ASP A 420 -26.91 -2.87 3.12
CA ASP A 420 -26.12 -3.71 4.02
C ASP A 420 -25.40 -2.89 5.11
N TYR A 421 -24.90 -1.72 4.73
CA TYR A 421 -24.10 -0.79 5.53
C TYR A 421 -24.61 0.68 5.47
N PRO A 422 -25.93 0.93 5.64
CA PRO A 422 -26.56 2.22 5.36
C PRO A 422 -25.92 3.40 6.11
N GLY A 423 -25.53 3.20 7.37
CA GLY A 423 -24.96 4.27 8.19
C GLY A 423 -23.53 4.65 7.82
N ALA A 424 -22.68 3.66 7.59
CA ALA A 424 -21.27 3.87 7.29
C ALA A 424 -21.07 4.40 5.86
N MET A 425 -21.79 3.83 4.88
CA MET A 425 -21.74 4.26 3.49
C MET A 425 -22.27 5.68 3.32
N LEU A 426 -23.41 6.02 3.95
CA LEU A 426 -23.94 7.38 3.91
C LEU A 426 -22.98 8.37 4.58
N TRP A 427 -22.39 8.01 5.72
CA TRP A 427 -21.40 8.87 6.39
C TRP A 427 -20.19 9.15 5.50
N ALA A 428 -19.62 8.11 4.88
CA ALA A 428 -18.48 8.23 3.98
C ALA A 428 -18.82 9.13 2.78
N ALA A 429 -19.96 8.90 2.13
CA ALA A 429 -20.42 9.72 1.01
C ALA A 429 -20.65 11.19 1.43
N GLN A 430 -21.27 11.45 2.59
CA GLN A 430 -21.50 12.82 3.06
C GLN A 430 -20.21 13.56 3.39
N LEU A 431 -19.22 12.86 3.95
CA LEU A 431 -17.92 13.45 4.26
C LEU A 431 -17.16 13.78 2.98
N GLN A 432 -17.24 12.90 1.99
CA GLN A 432 -16.69 13.13 0.65
C GLN A 432 -17.39 14.30 -0.06
N LEU A 433 -18.73 14.38 0.00
CA LEU A 433 -19.48 15.48 -0.59
C LEU A 433 -19.11 16.81 0.07
N TYR A 434 -18.98 16.83 1.41
CA TYR A 434 -18.56 18.03 2.12
C TYR A 434 -17.15 18.48 1.69
N ARG A 435 -16.23 17.54 1.47
CA ARG A 435 -14.87 17.78 0.97
C ARG A 435 -14.87 18.40 -0.43
N GLU A 436 -15.70 17.87 -1.32
CA GLU A 436 -15.88 18.38 -2.69
C GLU A 436 -16.47 19.80 -2.71
N LEU A 437 -17.38 20.11 -1.78
CA LEU A 437 -18.02 21.43 -1.69
C LEU A 437 -17.15 22.48 -0.97
N ASP A 438 -16.13 22.08 -0.21
CA ASP A 438 -15.18 23.00 0.47
C ASP A 438 -14.10 23.54 -0.49
N VAL A 439 -14.55 24.14 -1.59
CA VAL A 439 -13.74 24.79 -2.64
C VAL A 439 -14.16 26.25 -2.82
N GLU A 440 -13.34 27.06 -3.50
CA GLU A 440 -13.61 28.49 -3.67
C GLU A 440 -14.88 28.76 -4.51
N GLU A 441 -15.11 27.97 -5.55
CA GLU A 441 -16.30 28.02 -6.40
C GLU A 441 -16.72 26.59 -6.77
N TRP A 442 -17.99 26.27 -6.61
CA TRP A 442 -18.60 25.01 -7.07
C TRP A 442 -19.93 25.32 -7.79
N PRO A 443 -20.45 24.41 -8.64
CA PRO A 443 -21.66 24.68 -9.41
C PRO A 443 -22.87 24.91 -8.51
N ALA A 444 -23.44 26.12 -8.52
CA ALA A 444 -24.53 26.48 -7.63
C ALA A 444 -25.76 25.55 -7.78
N ASP A 445 -26.11 24.86 -6.70
CA ASP A 445 -27.30 24.00 -6.59
C ASP A 445 -27.93 24.16 -5.19
N GLU A 446 -29.23 24.44 -5.14
CA GLU A 446 -29.93 24.76 -3.88
C GLU A 446 -29.86 23.63 -2.82
N VAL A 447 -29.83 22.36 -3.27
CA VAL A 447 -29.79 21.20 -2.37
C VAL A 447 -28.40 21.06 -1.77
N LEU A 448 -27.38 21.18 -2.61
CA LEU A 448 -25.98 21.11 -2.18
C LEU A 448 -25.59 22.32 -1.30
N ASP A 449 -26.09 23.52 -1.63
CA ASP A 449 -25.92 24.75 -0.84
C ASP A 449 -26.50 24.55 0.56
N SER A 450 -27.74 24.04 0.62
CA SER A 450 -28.44 23.77 1.85
C SER A 450 -27.73 22.71 2.69
N PHE A 451 -27.22 21.65 2.05
CA PHE A 451 -26.45 20.60 2.72
C PHE A 451 -25.16 21.15 3.34
N TYR A 452 -24.37 21.91 2.58
CA TYR A 452 -23.10 22.46 3.07
C TYR A 452 -23.32 23.40 4.27
N LEU A 453 -24.24 24.35 4.12
CA LEU A 453 -24.57 25.31 5.19
C LEU A 453 -25.16 24.65 6.43
N ALA A 454 -26.01 23.63 6.26
CA ALA A 454 -26.59 22.89 7.38
C ALA A 454 -25.53 22.10 8.16
N ASN A 455 -24.46 21.67 7.50
CA ASN A 455 -23.42 20.83 8.10
C ASN A 455 -22.24 21.61 8.69
N ASP A 456 -22.04 22.90 8.39
CA ASP A 456 -20.85 23.67 8.83
C ASP A 456 -20.60 23.68 10.35
N THR A 457 -21.65 23.50 11.16
CA THR A 457 -21.57 23.45 12.64
C THR A 457 -21.85 22.08 13.25
N THR A 458 -21.90 21.03 12.42
CA THR A 458 -22.24 19.66 12.85
C THR A 458 -21.02 18.81 13.14
N LEU A 459 -21.24 17.55 13.53
CA LEU A 459 -20.18 16.57 13.70
C LEU A 459 -19.46 16.27 12.37
N LEU A 460 -20.16 16.32 11.24
CA LEU A 460 -19.59 16.05 9.91
C LEU A 460 -18.46 17.04 9.59
N SER A 461 -18.75 18.35 9.66
CA SER A 461 -17.73 19.37 9.41
C SER A 461 -16.62 19.35 10.46
N ALA A 462 -16.89 18.91 11.69
CA ALA A 462 -15.87 18.80 12.73
C ALA A 462 -14.86 17.67 12.44
N PHE A 463 -15.31 16.51 11.93
CA PHE A 463 -14.40 15.46 11.45
C PHE A 463 -13.62 15.91 10.21
N TYR A 464 -14.28 16.57 9.27
CA TYR A 464 -13.60 17.16 8.11
C TYR A 464 -12.53 18.19 8.50
N LYS A 465 -12.84 19.09 9.44
CA LYS A 465 -11.88 20.08 9.97
C LYS A 465 -10.68 19.40 10.65
N LEU A 466 -10.89 18.29 11.37
CA LEU A 466 -9.80 17.49 11.93
C LEU A 466 -8.90 16.90 10.84
N GLU A 467 -9.47 16.39 9.75
CA GLU A 467 -8.71 15.88 8.59
C GLU A 467 -7.87 16.98 7.94
N LYS A 468 -8.45 18.15 7.63
CA LYS A 468 -7.72 19.31 7.10
C LYS A 468 -6.64 19.82 8.07
N GLY A 469 -6.90 19.70 9.37
CA GLY A 469 -5.92 19.95 10.43
C GLY A 469 -4.72 19.01 10.32
N ARG A 470 -4.94 17.71 10.08
CA ARG A 470 -3.87 16.73 9.88
C ARG A 470 -3.02 17.02 8.65
N ASP A 471 -3.63 17.40 7.53
CA ASP A 471 -2.90 17.85 6.33
C ASP A 471 -2.02 19.07 6.65
N SER A 472 -2.55 19.98 7.44
CA SER A 472 -1.88 21.23 7.81
C SER A 472 -0.69 21.05 8.78
N LEU A 473 -0.53 19.88 9.43
CA LEU A 473 0.62 19.58 10.31
C LEU A 473 1.97 19.66 9.60
N TYR A 474 1.96 19.43 8.29
CA TYR A 474 3.17 19.33 7.47
C TYR A 474 3.40 20.59 6.62
N ARG A 475 2.49 21.57 6.68
CA ARG A 475 2.60 22.82 5.94
C ARG A 475 3.80 23.64 6.43
N LEU A 476 4.72 23.92 5.52
CA LEU A 476 5.86 24.81 5.76
C LEU A 476 5.48 26.26 5.44
N LEU A 477 6.05 27.21 6.17
CA LEU A 477 5.96 28.62 5.82
C LEU A 477 6.69 28.88 4.48
N PRO A 478 6.24 29.84 3.65
CA PRO A 478 6.92 30.13 2.37
C PRO A 478 8.41 30.44 2.54
N THR A 479 8.80 31.09 3.63
CA THR A 479 10.20 31.37 3.98
C THR A 479 10.99 30.11 4.32
N GLU A 480 10.36 29.15 5.00
CA GLU A 480 10.99 27.87 5.36
C GLU A 480 11.16 27.00 4.10
N THR A 481 10.12 26.93 3.26
CA THR A 481 10.17 26.22 1.97
C THR A 481 11.29 26.76 1.09
N ALA A 482 11.40 28.08 0.92
CA ALA A 482 12.45 28.70 0.13
C ALA A 482 13.85 28.41 0.71
N GLN A 483 14.00 28.44 2.04
CA GLN A 483 15.26 28.17 2.70
C GLN A 483 15.69 26.70 2.56
N ILE A 484 14.75 25.76 2.74
CA ILE A 484 15.00 24.31 2.59
C ILE A 484 15.37 23.98 1.14
N GLN A 485 14.69 24.57 0.15
CA GLN A 485 15.03 24.38 -1.25
C GLN A 485 16.43 24.90 -1.58
N GLN A 486 16.78 26.09 -1.10
CA GLN A 486 18.11 26.67 -1.29
C GLN A 486 19.20 25.79 -0.66
N TRP A 487 19.05 25.42 0.61
CA TRP A 487 20.04 24.60 1.31
C TRP A 487 20.13 23.19 0.74
N GLY A 488 19.02 22.60 0.29
CA GLY A 488 19.04 21.31 -0.40
C GLY A 488 19.88 21.35 -1.67
N GLN A 489 19.69 22.36 -2.51
CA GLN A 489 20.50 22.54 -3.74
C GLN A 489 21.98 22.77 -3.43
N GLU A 490 22.29 23.53 -2.38
CA GLU A 490 23.67 23.77 -1.94
C GLU A 490 24.33 22.49 -1.42
N LEU A 491 23.60 21.70 -0.62
CA LEU A 491 24.07 20.41 -0.11
C LEU A 491 24.31 19.40 -1.23
N ASP A 492 23.38 19.28 -2.19
CA ASP A 492 23.53 18.42 -3.36
C ASP A 492 24.78 18.80 -4.17
N GLY A 493 25.02 20.11 -4.34
CA GLY A 493 26.22 20.64 -4.99
C GLY A 493 27.51 20.27 -4.25
N LEU A 494 27.55 20.46 -2.93
CA LEU A 494 28.69 20.08 -2.09
C LEU A 494 28.98 18.58 -2.15
N ILE A 495 27.94 17.73 -2.07
CA ILE A 495 28.07 16.27 -2.24
C ILE A 495 28.66 15.94 -3.61
N GLY A 496 28.14 16.55 -4.68
CA GLY A 496 28.67 16.37 -6.03
C GLY A 496 30.14 16.74 -6.17
N PHE A 497 30.56 17.88 -5.61
CA PHE A 497 31.97 18.29 -5.62
C PHE A 497 32.87 17.36 -4.81
N VAL A 498 32.41 16.87 -3.64
CA VAL A 498 33.15 15.87 -2.85
C VAL A 498 33.36 14.58 -3.65
N LEU A 499 32.30 14.07 -4.28
CA LEU A 499 32.37 12.85 -5.11
C LEU A 499 33.31 13.01 -6.31
N GLU A 500 33.34 14.21 -6.93
CA GLU A 500 34.28 14.54 -7.99
C GLU A 500 35.73 14.47 -7.49
N LYS A 501 36.03 15.08 -6.33
CA LYS A 501 37.38 15.02 -5.75
C LYS A 501 37.78 13.60 -5.36
N ASP A 502 36.87 12.83 -4.79
CA ASP A 502 37.11 11.41 -4.46
C ASP A 502 37.43 10.59 -5.70
N SER A 503 36.73 10.84 -6.81
CA SER A 503 36.98 10.18 -8.09
C SER A 503 38.35 10.53 -8.66
N LEU A 504 38.77 11.79 -8.60
CA LEU A 504 40.09 12.23 -9.07
C LEU A 504 41.23 11.67 -8.20
N ILE A 505 41.06 11.66 -6.88
CA ILE A 505 42.03 11.07 -5.94
C ILE A 505 42.18 9.57 -6.21
N ALA A 506 41.06 8.85 -6.39
CA ALA A 506 41.08 7.43 -6.75
C ALA A 506 41.77 7.17 -8.10
N ALA A 507 41.68 8.10 -9.05
CA ALA A 507 42.41 8.05 -10.32
C ALA A 507 43.90 8.44 -10.21
N GLY A 508 44.40 8.77 -9.01
CA GLY A 508 45.80 9.07 -8.74
C GLY A 508 46.16 10.55 -8.73
N ALA A 509 45.19 11.47 -8.76
CA ALA A 509 45.45 12.88 -8.53
C ALA A 509 45.94 13.12 -7.10
N THR A 510 46.90 14.04 -6.92
CA THR A 510 47.49 14.36 -5.60
C THR A 510 47.21 15.81 -5.22
N GLY A 511 47.15 16.11 -3.92
CA GLY A 511 46.99 17.49 -3.42
C GLY A 511 45.54 17.99 -3.42
N LEU A 512 44.57 17.10 -3.55
CA LEU A 512 43.13 17.43 -3.53
C LEU A 512 42.49 17.22 -2.14
N GLU A 513 43.21 16.60 -1.21
CA GLU A 513 42.71 16.20 0.11
C GLU A 513 42.25 17.42 0.93
N ASN A 514 43.02 18.52 0.93
CA ASN A 514 42.63 19.74 1.66
C ASN A 514 41.38 20.40 1.07
N ALA A 515 41.23 20.37 -0.26
CA ALA A 515 40.05 20.94 -0.93
C ALA A 515 38.80 20.10 -0.63
N ARG A 516 38.95 18.76 -0.68
CA ARG A 516 37.92 17.82 -0.26
C ARG A 516 37.50 18.05 1.21
N ASP A 517 38.46 18.13 2.13
CA ASP A 517 38.18 18.34 3.55
C ASP A 517 37.50 19.70 3.81
N SER A 518 37.83 20.74 3.03
CA SER A 518 37.14 22.03 3.10
C SER A 518 35.66 21.90 2.71
N LEU A 519 35.35 21.20 1.63
CA LEU A 519 33.97 20.96 1.19
C LEU A 519 33.18 20.13 2.20
N LEU A 520 33.81 19.12 2.81
CA LEU A 520 33.21 18.33 3.89
C LEU A 520 32.83 19.19 5.10
N ASN A 521 33.71 20.12 5.50
CA ASN A 521 33.44 21.03 6.61
C ASN A 521 32.29 22.00 6.29
N GLU A 522 32.22 22.49 5.05
CA GLU A 522 31.13 23.36 4.59
C GLU A 522 29.78 22.62 4.61
N ALA A 523 29.75 21.39 4.08
CA ALA A 523 28.54 20.56 4.11
C ALA A 523 28.11 20.23 5.54
N ALA A 524 29.05 19.92 6.45
CA ALA A 524 28.74 19.69 7.85
C ALA A 524 28.13 20.94 8.52
N GLY A 525 28.66 22.13 8.23
CA GLY A 525 28.09 23.40 8.71
C GLY A 525 26.66 23.64 8.21
N LEU A 526 26.41 23.32 6.93
CA LEU A 526 25.08 23.42 6.33
C LEU A 526 24.08 22.43 6.96
N CYS A 527 24.50 21.18 7.19
CA CYS A 527 23.65 20.18 7.84
C CYS A 527 23.20 20.63 9.24
N VAL A 528 24.11 21.22 10.03
CA VAL A 528 23.77 21.78 11.36
C VAL A 528 22.73 22.90 11.26
N ALA A 529 22.82 23.76 10.24
CA ALA A 529 21.82 24.82 10.01
C ALA A 529 20.45 24.24 9.61
N MET A 530 20.44 23.23 8.74
CA MET A 530 19.23 22.52 8.32
C MET A 530 18.58 21.78 9.49
N ASP A 531 19.36 21.06 10.31
CA ASP A 531 18.87 20.38 11.51
C ASP A 531 18.24 21.38 12.50
N SER A 532 18.84 22.56 12.64
CA SER A 532 18.30 23.62 13.51
C SER A 532 16.94 24.14 13.03
N LEU A 533 16.76 24.30 11.71
CA LEU A 533 15.47 24.67 11.14
C LEU A 533 14.44 23.54 11.29
N GLU A 534 14.84 22.29 11.08
CA GLU A 534 13.98 21.12 11.24
C GLU A 534 13.42 21.02 12.67
N GLN A 535 14.22 21.34 13.70
CA GLN A 535 13.74 21.39 15.08
C GLN A 535 12.68 22.49 15.32
N ILE A 536 12.82 23.65 14.68
CA ILE A 536 11.84 24.75 14.77
C ILE A 536 10.51 24.30 14.15
N VAL A 537 10.56 23.70 12.96
CA VAL A 537 9.38 23.17 12.27
C VAL A 537 8.71 22.06 13.08
N LEU A 538 9.50 21.13 13.64
CA LEU A 538 8.98 20.05 14.48
C LEU A 538 8.29 20.59 15.73
N GLN A 539 8.87 21.58 16.40
CA GLN A 539 8.24 22.19 17.58
C GLN A 539 6.91 22.87 17.25
N ALA A 540 6.82 23.57 16.10
CA ALA A 540 5.57 24.15 15.63
C ALA A 540 4.51 23.07 15.36
N ARG A 541 4.92 21.95 14.74
CA ARG A 541 4.04 20.80 14.49
C ARG A 541 3.55 20.15 15.79
N VAL A 542 4.42 19.95 16.78
CA VAL A 542 4.03 19.40 18.10
C VAL A 542 2.99 20.30 18.76
N ASN A 543 3.20 21.62 18.76
CA ASN A 543 2.23 22.55 19.34
C ASN A 543 0.86 22.49 18.63
N PHE A 544 0.86 22.35 17.30
CA PHE A 544 -0.40 22.23 16.57
C PHE A 544 -1.08 20.86 16.78
N THR A 545 -0.28 19.80 16.96
CA THR A 545 -0.77 18.46 17.33
C THR A 545 -1.53 18.48 18.65
N GLU A 546 -1.09 19.25 19.65
CA GLU A 546 -1.82 19.42 20.92
C GLU A 546 -3.22 20.02 20.71
N THR A 547 -3.35 21.00 19.82
CA THR A 547 -4.66 21.56 19.43
C THR A 547 -5.56 20.50 18.80
N LEU A 548 -5.04 19.76 17.82
CA LEU A 548 -5.82 18.70 17.13
C LEU A 548 -6.21 17.56 18.08
N LEU A 549 -5.38 17.23 19.07
CA LEU A 549 -5.71 16.23 20.09
C LEU A 549 -6.88 16.69 20.97
N ALA A 550 -6.93 17.98 21.32
CA ALA A 550 -8.03 18.56 22.07
C ALA A 550 -9.33 18.56 21.24
N GLU A 551 -9.24 18.96 19.97
CA GLU A 551 -10.37 18.94 19.02
C GLU A 551 -10.91 17.51 18.83
N ASN A 552 -10.02 16.55 18.53
CA ASN A 552 -10.39 15.14 18.36
C ASN A 552 -11.05 14.57 19.62
N SER A 553 -10.58 14.94 20.83
CA SER A 553 -11.17 14.47 22.08
C SER A 553 -12.57 15.03 22.34
N ALA A 554 -12.90 16.19 21.77
CA ALA A 554 -14.20 16.85 21.92
C ALA A 554 -15.27 16.31 20.96
N LEU A 555 -14.89 15.57 19.91
CA LEU A 555 -15.82 14.99 18.94
C LEU A 555 -16.71 13.92 19.59
N GLY A 556 -17.98 13.87 19.20
CA GLY A 556 -18.86 12.73 19.51
C GLY A 556 -18.55 11.52 18.62
N ASP A 557 -18.81 10.31 19.10
CA ASP A 557 -18.49 9.05 18.42
C ASP A 557 -19.49 7.93 18.70
N THR A 558 -20.73 8.13 18.33
CA THR A 558 -21.78 7.13 18.58
C THR A 558 -21.69 5.91 17.68
N ALA A 559 -21.18 6.06 16.46
CA ALA A 559 -21.05 4.98 15.50
C ALA A 559 -19.62 4.39 15.50
N VAL A 560 -19.49 3.13 15.05
CA VAL A 560 -18.20 2.42 15.01
C VAL A 560 -17.19 3.14 14.11
N TYR A 561 -17.61 3.57 12.92
CA TYR A 561 -16.75 4.32 11.98
C TYR A 561 -16.27 5.67 12.55
N GLN A 562 -17.09 6.37 13.33
CA GLN A 562 -16.69 7.60 14.04
C GLN A 562 -15.70 7.32 15.18
N THR A 563 -15.94 6.25 15.94
CA THR A 563 -15.06 5.81 17.02
C THR A 563 -13.68 5.43 16.47
N ASN A 564 -13.67 4.68 15.36
CA ASN A 564 -12.45 4.27 14.67
C ASN A 564 -11.68 5.50 14.17
N GLU A 565 -12.33 6.45 13.49
CA GLU A 565 -11.69 7.68 13.01
C GLU A 565 -11.01 8.46 14.14
N LYS A 566 -11.69 8.64 15.28
CA LYS A 566 -11.10 9.32 16.44
C LYS A 566 -9.91 8.58 17.01
N LEU A 567 -10.02 7.25 17.16
CA LEU A 567 -8.98 6.44 17.78
C LEU A 567 -7.73 6.37 16.89
N VAL A 568 -7.90 6.14 15.60
CA VAL A 568 -6.80 6.14 14.62
C VAL A 568 -6.16 7.52 14.53
N SER A 569 -6.95 8.60 14.46
CA SER A 569 -6.43 9.97 14.47
C SER A 569 -5.66 10.27 15.75
N LYS A 570 -6.16 9.84 16.91
CA LYS A 570 -5.44 9.99 18.19
C LYS A 570 -4.11 9.25 18.18
N ILE A 571 -4.05 8.02 17.66
CA ILE A 571 -2.80 7.25 17.57
C ILE A 571 -1.82 7.97 16.65
N PHE A 572 -2.25 8.37 15.45
CA PHE A 572 -1.45 9.14 14.51
C PHE A 572 -0.88 10.43 15.13
N LEU A 573 -1.72 11.22 15.80
CA LEU A 573 -1.31 12.48 16.45
C LEU A 573 -0.32 12.25 17.61
N ASN A 574 -0.41 11.12 18.33
CA ASN A 574 0.55 10.79 19.40
C ASN A 574 1.85 10.13 18.90
N THR A 575 1.95 9.80 17.61
CA THR A 575 3.07 9.02 17.05
C THR A 575 3.69 9.73 15.85
N LEU A 576 3.22 9.44 14.64
CA LEU A 576 3.79 9.90 13.37
C LEU A 576 3.79 11.43 13.25
N ALA A 577 2.75 12.10 13.74
CA ALA A 577 2.70 13.56 13.76
C ALA A 577 3.87 14.18 14.55
N GLN A 578 4.42 13.44 15.51
CA GLN A 578 5.56 13.83 16.34
C GLN A 578 6.87 13.15 15.90
N ARG A 579 6.91 12.58 14.68
CA ARG A 579 8.06 11.85 14.11
C ARG A 579 8.47 10.62 14.94
N SER A 580 7.50 9.93 15.53
CA SER A 580 7.72 8.67 16.24
C SER A 580 6.98 7.53 15.54
N SER A 581 7.70 6.45 15.21
CA SER A 581 7.13 5.15 14.81
C SER A 581 7.01 4.17 15.97
N ALA A 582 7.30 4.60 17.20
CA ALA A 582 7.14 3.77 18.38
C ALA A 582 5.68 3.80 18.85
N PHE A 583 4.99 2.68 18.67
CA PHE A 583 3.64 2.45 19.19
C PHE A 583 3.71 1.71 20.53
N ASP A 584 2.88 2.11 21.49
CA ASP A 584 2.69 1.34 22.71
C ASP A 584 1.80 0.11 22.47
N ALA A 585 1.82 -0.85 23.40
CA ALA A 585 1.08 -2.10 23.25
C ALA A 585 -0.44 -1.91 23.06
N GLN A 586 -1.02 -0.90 23.70
CA GLN A 586 -2.45 -0.60 23.57
C GLN A 586 -2.75 0.05 22.21
N GLN A 587 -1.88 0.93 21.72
CA GLN A 587 -1.97 1.50 20.37
C GLN A 587 -1.88 0.39 19.32
N THR A 588 -0.93 -0.53 19.44
CA THR A 588 -0.79 -1.68 18.54
C THR A 588 -2.02 -2.58 18.55
N GLU A 589 -2.56 -2.92 19.73
CA GLU A 589 -3.78 -3.74 19.85
C GLU A 589 -5.00 -3.04 19.23
N ASN A 590 -5.14 -1.73 19.47
CA ASN A 590 -6.21 -0.94 18.87
C ASN A 590 -6.10 -0.88 17.33
N LEU A 591 -4.89 -0.66 16.79
CA LEU A 591 -4.66 -0.66 15.34
C LEU A 591 -5.01 -2.02 14.74
N LEU A 592 -4.56 -3.11 15.35
CA LEU A 592 -4.87 -4.47 14.89
C LEU A 592 -6.39 -4.75 14.89
N ALA A 593 -7.07 -4.34 15.96
CA ALA A 593 -8.51 -4.52 16.11
C ALA A 593 -9.31 -3.72 15.06
N ILE A 594 -8.87 -2.52 14.69
CA ILE A 594 -9.52 -1.70 13.65
C ILE A 594 -9.15 -2.22 12.26
N ALA A 595 -7.87 -2.54 12.03
CA ALA A 595 -7.38 -3.04 10.74
C ALA A 595 -8.03 -4.36 10.30
N GLY A 596 -8.47 -5.18 11.27
CA GLY A 596 -9.21 -6.42 11.04
C GLY A 596 -10.72 -6.25 10.79
N GLN A 597 -11.27 -5.03 10.86
CA GLN A 597 -12.68 -4.79 10.53
C GLN A 597 -12.90 -4.77 9.01
N CYS A 598 -14.16 -4.97 8.59
CA CYS A 598 -14.58 -4.69 7.23
C CYS A 598 -14.63 -3.15 7.02
N PRO A 599 -13.98 -2.60 5.98
CA PRO A 599 -14.03 -1.17 5.67
C PRO A 599 -15.43 -0.59 5.50
N LEU A 600 -16.38 -1.35 4.90
CA LEU A 600 -17.76 -0.88 4.72
C LEU A 600 -18.53 -0.70 6.04
N SER A 601 -18.09 -1.31 7.14
CA SER A 601 -18.69 -1.13 8.47
C SER A 601 -17.84 -0.24 9.39
N GLY A 602 -16.53 -0.47 9.38
CA GLY A 602 -15.55 0.25 10.21
C GLY A 602 -15.16 1.61 9.67
N GLY A 603 -15.57 1.95 8.43
CA GLY A 603 -15.25 3.19 7.73
C GLY A 603 -13.80 3.27 7.26
N ARG A 604 -13.47 4.39 6.60
CA ARG A 604 -12.13 4.66 6.04
C ARG A 604 -10.98 4.55 7.04
N ALA A 605 -11.25 4.74 8.33
CA ALA A 605 -10.28 4.55 9.41
C ALA A 605 -9.65 3.15 9.42
N VAL A 606 -10.33 2.13 8.88
CA VAL A 606 -9.80 0.79 8.70
C VAL A 606 -8.58 0.79 7.78
N HIS A 607 -8.64 1.51 6.66
CA HIS A 607 -7.51 1.63 5.72
C HIS A 607 -6.32 2.32 6.39
N TYR A 608 -6.56 3.40 7.14
CA TYR A 608 -5.50 4.12 7.87
C TYR A 608 -4.91 3.27 9.00
N ALA A 609 -5.73 2.47 9.71
CA ALA A 609 -5.24 1.56 10.74
C ALA A 609 -4.33 0.49 10.14
N ARG A 610 -4.68 -0.06 8.97
CA ARG A 610 -3.84 -1.00 8.22
C ARG A 610 -2.50 -0.37 7.83
N SER A 611 -2.52 0.86 7.29
CA SER A 611 -1.31 1.62 6.94
C SER A 611 -0.39 1.87 8.13
N LEU A 612 -0.96 2.27 9.28
CA LEU A 612 -0.18 2.47 10.51
C LEU A 612 0.38 1.15 11.06
N TYR A 613 -0.41 0.08 11.02
CA TYR A 613 0.01 -1.22 11.53
C TYR A 613 1.15 -1.84 10.73
N GLN A 614 1.27 -1.50 9.44
CA GLN A 614 2.37 -1.95 8.59
C GLN A 614 3.75 -1.44 9.05
N LEU A 615 3.81 -0.33 9.81
CA LEU A 615 5.04 0.13 10.47
C LEU A 615 5.42 -0.73 11.69
N VAL A 616 4.47 -1.51 12.23
CA VAL A 616 4.68 -2.40 13.37
C VAL A 616 5.06 -3.80 12.91
N ALA A 617 4.29 -4.36 11.97
CA ALA A 617 4.46 -5.72 11.50
C ALA A 617 4.00 -5.86 10.05
N ASP A 618 4.81 -6.54 9.23
CA ASP A 618 4.43 -6.84 7.86
C ASP A 618 3.24 -7.81 7.83
N SER A 619 2.06 -7.25 7.57
CA SER A 619 0.79 -7.95 7.72
C SER A 619 -0.04 -7.81 6.44
N THR A 620 -0.92 -8.79 6.26
CA THR A 620 -1.96 -8.73 5.23
C THR A 620 -3.30 -8.88 5.90
N PHE A 621 -4.24 -8.05 5.46
CA PHE A 621 -5.60 -8.01 5.95
C PHE A 621 -6.52 -8.39 4.80
N ALA A 622 -7.53 -9.21 5.09
CA ALA A 622 -8.56 -9.52 4.12
C ALA A 622 -9.50 -8.31 3.97
N ASP A 623 -9.81 -7.96 2.73
CA ASP A 623 -10.73 -6.90 2.37
C ASP A 623 -12.18 -7.44 2.24
N ILE A 624 -12.56 -8.41 3.09
CA ILE A 624 -13.85 -9.11 2.94
C ILE A 624 -14.94 -8.39 3.74
N CYS A 625 -15.94 -7.87 3.01
CA CYS A 625 -17.12 -7.20 3.54
C CYS A 625 -18.44 -7.93 3.26
N GLU A 626 -18.44 -9.20 2.86
CA GLU A 626 -19.69 -9.90 2.54
C GLU A 626 -20.45 -10.40 3.79
N ALA A 627 -21.73 -10.03 3.89
CA ALA A 627 -22.71 -10.67 4.75
C ALA A 627 -23.49 -11.73 3.95
N GLY A 628 -23.00 -12.98 3.88
CA GLY A 628 -23.80 -14.07 3.29
C GLY A 628 -23.05 -15.18 2.56
N SER A 629 -21.75 -15.09 2.34
CA SER A 629 -20.97 -16.23 1.85
C SER A 629 -20.69 -17.20 3.01
N GLU A 630 -21.33 -18.37 2.96
CA GLU A 630 -21.07 -19.45 3.91
C GLU A 630 -19.58 -19.84 3.89
N ARG A 631 -18.90 -19.55 5.01
CA ARG A 631 -17.59 -20.07 5.46
C ARG A 631 -16.32 -19.46 4.85
N PHE A 632 -16.00 -18.23 5.27
CA PHE A 632 -14.67 -17.92 5.79
C PHE A 632 -14.81 -16.97 6.99
N ALA A 633 -15.21 -17.54 8.13
CA ALA A 633 -15.33 -16.82 9.38
C ALA A 633 -13.94 -16.57 10.00
N SER A 634 -13.78 -15.36 10.55
CA SER A 634 -12.64 -14.78 11.28
C SER A 634 -11.51 -14.20 10.41
N GLY A 635 -11.28 -12.90 10.59
CA GLY A 635 -10.23 -12.13 9.93
C GLY A 635 -8.88 -12.82 10.07
N GLN A 636 -8.41 -13.39 8.97
CA GLN A 636 -7.05 -13.91 8.89
C GLN A 636 -6.11 -12.73 8.68
N VAL A 637 -5.50 -12.27 9.77
CA VAL A 637 -4.23 -11.54 9.69
C VAL A 637 -3.17 -12.57 9.35
N THR A 638 -2.76 -12.63 8.08
CA THR A 638 -1.54 -13.37 7.71
C THR A 638 -0.36 -12.48 8.04
N VAL A 639 0.14 -12.61 9.27
CA VAL A 639 1.49 -12.17 9.64
C VAL A 639 2.45 -13.14 8.97
N PHE A 640 3.33 -12.64 8.10
CA PHE A 640 4.40 -13.44 7.52
C PHE A 640 5.51 -13.63 8.56
N GLU A 641 5.26 -14.48 9.56
CA GLU A 641 6.34 -15.06 10.35
C GLU A 641 6.98 -16.23 9.58
N GLU A 642 8.30 -16.27 9.68
CA GLU A 642 9.25 -17.02 8.88
C GLU A 642 8.95 -18.53 8.74
N GLU A 643 9.48 -19.13 7.67
CA GLU A 643 9.43 -20.55 7.37
C GLU A 643 9.58 -21.43 8.62
N ASN A 644 8.54 -22.20 8.98
CA ASN A 644 8.72 -23.57 9.43
C ASN A 644 7.42 -24.41 9.45
N SER A 645 7.40 -25.46 8.62
CA SER A 645 6.57 -26.68 8.68
C SER A 645 5.05 -26.64 8.44
N GLY A 646 4.43 -25.49 8.22
CA GLY A 646 3.00 -25.42 7.89
C GLY A 646 2.07 -25.93 9.01
N VAL A 647 2.58 -26.06 10.24
CA VAL A 647 1.80 -26.41 11.43
C VAL A 647 1.49 -25.15 12.25
N ARG A 648 0.23 -24.92 12.56
CA ARG A 648 -0.26 -23.79 13.38
C ARG A 648 -1.09 -24.29 14.55
N ILE A 649 -1.06 -23.58 15.68
CA ILE A 649 -1.84 -23.94 16.87
C ILE A 649 -2.65 -22.74 17.36
N PHE A 650 -3.95 -22.92 17.64
CA PHE A 650 -4.79 -21.86 18.18
C PHE A 650 -6.05 -22.40 18.90
N PRO A 651 -6.66 -21.62 19.82
CA PRO A 651 -6.09 -20.42 20.41
C PRO A 651 -4.87 -20.75 21.29
N ASN A 652 -3.94 -19.81 21.42
CA ASN A 652 -2.82 -19.91 22.34
C ASN A 652 -2.50 -18.51 22.89
N PRO A 653 -2.87 -18.18 24.14
CA PRO A 653 -3.32 -19.09 25.20
C PRO A 653 -4.67 -19.80 24.93
N THR A 654 -4.83 -21.03 25.42
CA THR A 654 -6.06 -21.82 25.34
C THR A 654 -6.71 -22.03 26.72
N SER A 655 -8.04 -22.08 26.78
CA SER A 655 -8.81 -22.52 27.95
C SER A 655 -8.89 -24.05 28.09
N GLY A 656 -8.22 -24.80 27.21
CA GLY A 656 -8.25 -26.27 27.17
C GLY A 656 -8.84 -26.85 25.88
N GLU A 657 -9.21 -26.04 24.90
CA GLU A 657 -9.53 -26.48 23.52
C GLU A 657 -8.46 -25.96 22.57
N LEU A 658 -7.80 -26.86 21.85
CA LEU A 658 -6.68 -26.53 20.98
C LEU A 658 -6.93 -27.09 19.57
N VAL A 659 -6.94 -26.21 18.59
CA VAL A 659 -6.87 -26.55 17.17
C VAL A 659 -5.41 -26.62 16.77
N VAL A 660 -5.05 -27.67 16.04
CA VAL A 660 -3.77 -27.77 15.35
C VAL A 660 -4.06 -27.95 13.86
N GLU A 661 -3.59 -27.00 13.07
CA GLU A 661 -3.60 -27.05 11.61
C GLU A 661 -2.25 -27.53 11.12
N GLY A 662 -2.21 -28.35 10.08
CA GLY A 662 -1.00 -28.85 9.45
C GLY A 662 -0.91 -30.37 9.38
N TYR A 663 -0.29 -30.88 8.31
CA TYR A 663 -0.09 -32.31 8.11
C TYR A 663 0.96 -32.87 9.07
N CYS A 664 0.51 -33.48 10.16
CA CYS A 664 1.38 -34.11 11.15
C CYS A 664 0.86 -35.52 11.51
N GLY A 665 1.78 -36.45 11.78
CA GLY A 665 1.45 -37.83 12.14
C GLY A 665 1.38 -38.07 13.65
N ARG A 666 2.00 -37.21 14.46
CA ARG A 666 1.95 -37.28 15.93
C ARG A 666 2.15 -35.91 16.57
N ILE A 667 1.45 -35.67 17.66
CA ILE A 667 1.66 -34.52 18.54
C ILE A 667 1.98 -34.97 19.95
N ASN A 668 2.99 -34.33 20.56
CA ASN A 668 3.36 -34.48 21.95
C ASN A 668 3.32 -33.14 22.66
N ILE A 669 2.72 -33.07 23.84
CA ILE A 669 2.81 -31.92 24.74
C ILE A 669 3.70 -32.32 25.90
N VAL A 670 4.73 -31.53 26.16
CA VAL A 670 5.68 -31.72 27.27
C VAL A 670 5.59 -30.57 28.26
N ASN A 671 5.85 -30.86 29.54
CA ASN A 671 5.97 -29.82 30.57
C ASN A 671 7.32 -29.07 30.46
N GLN A 672 7.55 -28.10 31.35
CA GLN A 672 8.79 -27.31 31.40
C GLN A 672 10.05 -28.15 31.68
N LEU A 673 9.90 -29.37 32.21
CA LEU A 673 11.00 -30.33 32.45
C LEU A 673 11.22 -31.26 31.24
N GLY A 674 10.50 -31.05 30.13
CA GLY A 674 10.59 -31.88 28.93
C GLY A 674 9.88 -33.24 29.04
N GLN A 675 9.12 -33.48 30.11
CA GLN A 675 8.39 -34.73 30.31
C GLN A 675 7.06 -34.72 29.52
N PRO A 676 6.73 -35.77 28.76
CA PRO A 676 5.47 -35.84 28.03
C PRO A 676 4.28 -35.94 28.98
N VAL A 677 3.35 -34.99 28.86
CA VAL A 677 2.11 -34.92 29.64
C VAL A 677 0.88 -35.29 28.81
N TRP A 678 1.00 -35.23 27.48
CA TRP A 678 -0.05 -35.62 26.55
C TRP A 678 0.58 -36.02 25.20
N SER A 679 -0.02 -37.00 24.52
CA SER A 679 0.44 -37.47 23.21
C SER A 679 -0.74 -38.05 22.40
N ARG A 680 -0.73 -37.84 21.08
CA ARG A 680 -1.71 -38.41 20.17
C ARG A 680 -1.11 -38.63 18.78
N ASP A 681 -1.35 -39.80 18.22
CA ASP A 681 -1.13 -40.09 16.80
C ASP A 681 -2.34 -39.57 15.99
N LEU A 682 -2.07 -39.05 14.78
CA LEU A 682 -3.06 -38.38 13.94
C LEU A 682 -3.27 -39.14 12.63
N PRO A 683 -4.49 -39.10 12.05
CA PRO A 683 -4.76 -39.73 10.77
C PRO A 683 -3.96 -39.06 9.64
N GLU A 684 -3.40 -39.85 8.73
CA GLU A 684 -2.72 -39.30 7.55
C GLU A 684 -3.73 -38.61 6.62
N GLY A 685 -3.36 -37.42 6.10
CA GLY A 685 -4.15 -36.69 5.10
C GLY A 685 -5.18 -35.70 5.67
N GLU A 686 -5.38 -35.65 6.99
CA GLU A 686 -6.19 -34.61 7.63
C GLU A 686 -5.31 -33.38 7.93
N PHE A 687 -5.85 -32.18 7.63
CA PHE A 687 -5.15 -30.92 7.84
C PHE A 687 -5.53 -30.23 9.16
N LEU A 688 -6.70 -30.52 9.73
CA LEU A 688 -7.24 -29.82 10.90
C LEU A 688 -7.57 -30.82 12.01
N HIS A 689 -7.00 -30.61 13.20
CA HIS A 689 -7.18 -31.49 14.34
C HIS A 689 -7.63 -30.71 15.58
N LEU A 690 -8.69 -31.19 16.23
CA LEU A 690 -9.19 -30.62 17.49
C LEU A 690 -8.79 -31.48 18.68
N PHE A 691 -8.21 -30.85 19.70
CA PHE A 691 -7.82 -31.46 20.95
C PHE A 691 -8.52 -30.83 22.15
N ASN A 692 -8.99 -31.69 23.04
CA ASN A 692 -9.46 -31.29 24.36
C ASN A 692 -8.36 -31.58 25.39
N LEU A 693 -7.80 -30.51 25.93
CA LEU A 693 -6.74 -30.44 26.93
C LEU A 693 -7.29 -30.00 28.31
N GLN A 694 -8.60 -30.10 28.54
CA GLN A 694 -9.24 -29.72 29.81
C GLN A 694 -8.70 -30.50 31.03
N ASN A 695 -7.99 -31.61 30.83
CA ASN A 695 -7.36 -32.37 31.90
C ASN A 695 -5.94 -31.89 32.25
N LEU A 696 -5.34 -31.00 31.46
CA LEU A 696 -4.04 -30.39 31.77
C LEU A 696 -4.24 -29.15 32.67
N PRO A 697 -3.47 -28.99 33.77
CA PRO A 697 -3.50 -27.79 34.61
C PRO A 697 -3.10 -26.52 33.84
N SER A 698 -3.57 -25.35 34.29
CA SER A 698 -3.10 -24.06 33.78
C SER A 698 -1.58 -23.93 33.96
N GLY A 699 -0.87 -23.47 32.93
CA GLY A 699 0.59 -23.41 32.92
C GLY A 699 1.19 -23.34 31.52
N ILE A 700 2.52 -23.26 31.46
CA ILE A 700 3.30 -23.23 30.21
C ILE A 700 3.77 -24.65 29.87
N TYR A 701 3.52 -25.06 28.62
CA TYR A 701 3.92 -26.33 28.03
C TYR A 701 4.62 -26.08 26.69
N PHE A 702 5.18 -27.15 26.11
CA PHE A 702 5.70 -27.14 24.74
C PHE A 702 5.00 -28.22 23.93
N LEU A 703 4.43 -27.84 22.80
CA LEU A 703 3.87 -28.74 21.80
C LEU A 703 4.95 -29.09 20.77
N ARG A 704 5.06 -30.37 20.42
CA ARG A 704 5.98 -30.89 19.39
C ARG A 704 5.19 -31.73 18.39
N ALA A 705 5.22 -31.36 17.12
CA ALA A 705 4.60 -32.14 16.04
C ALA A 705 5.66 -32.92 15.25
N TRP A 706 5.27 -34.12 14.82
CA TRP A 706 6.13 -35.06 14.10
C TRP A 706 5.44 -35.53 12.82
N LEU A 707 6.21 -35.74 11.76
CA LEU A 707 5.77 -36.38 10.52
C LEU A 707 6.75 -37.49 10.17
N LYS A 708 6.27 -38.72 9.92
CA LYS A 708 7.11 -39.90 9.60
C LYS A 708 8.29 -40.13 10.57
N ASN A 709 8.08 -39.86 11.85
CA ASN A 709 9.08 -39.92 12.93
C ASN A 709 10.21 -38.86 12.88
N GLU A 710 10.03 -37.76 12.15
CA GLU A 710 10.89 -36.58 12.24
C GLU A 710 10.15 -35.41 12.92
N PRO A 711 10.79 -34.66 13.83
CA PRO A 711 10.17 -33.49 14.44
C PRO A 711 10.11 -32.36 13.41
N ILE A 712 8.91 -31.86 13.13
CA ILE A 712 8.69 -30.81 12.11
C ILE A 712 8.33 -29.47 12.73
N TYR A 713 7.75 -29.44 13.94
CA TYR A 713 7.27 -28.21 14.56
C TYR A 713 7.44 -28.25 16.08
N GLN A 714 7.78 -27.11 16.68
CA GLN A 714 7.74 -26.91 18.12
C GLN A 714 7.21 -25.52 18.46
N ALA A 715 6.24 -25.45 19.38
CA ALA A 715 5.70 -24.18 19.86
C ALA A 715 5.48 -24.19 21.38
N ARG A 716 5.55 -22.99 21.98
CA ARG A 716 5.14 -22.76 23.37
C ARG A 716 3.62 -22.76 23.44
N LEU A 717 3.02 -23.58 24.32
CA LEU A 717 1.58 -23.66 24.54
C LEU A 717 1.24 -23.16 25.94
N ILE A 718 0.36 -22.18 26.05
CA ILE A 718 -0.11 -21.61 27.32
C ILE A 718 -1.54 -22.10 27.57
N ILE A 719 -1.77 -22.79 28.67
CA ILE A 719 -3.12 -23.17 29.12
C ILE A 719 -3.52 -22.23 30.25
N SER A 720 -4.61 -21.48 30.08
CA SER A 720 -5.15 -20.54 31.06
C SER A 720 -6.66 -20.73 31.19
N LYS A 721 -7.08 -21.40 32.26
CA LYS A 721 -8.50 -21.61 32.64
C LYS A 721 -8.98 -20.60 33.65
#